data_AF-A0A4Q4Z054-F1
#
_entry.id   AF-A0A4Q4Z054-F1
#
_cell.length_a   1.000
_cell.length_b   1.000
_cell.length_c   1.000
_cell.angle_alpha   90.00
_cell.angle_beta   90.00
_cell.angle_gamma   90.00
#
_symmetry.space_group_name_H-M   'P 1'
#
loop_
_entity.id
_entity.type
_entity.pdbx_description
1 polymer ?
#
loop_
_entity_poly.entity_id
_entity_poly.type
_entity_poly.pdbx_seq_one_letter_code
_entity_poly.pdbx_strand_id
1 'polypeptide(L)'
;MAKSNKHALVFGGTGLIGWGVVNELLSGYPEHGVFDRVTAVTNRPLKPEDTYWPKASSGVPELQICSGIDLLNGTDEDLAATLAKRVPGVEGITHVFYFGGTRGYGIYVPNGTFKAPLEEHMTSQLPEDYAKTVAYPWFREILTEAAKGHRWTWTEVCPDAVIGFSPIGSGYSLALHWAQYLSLYAFNHGIRDSKAEKKVEIPFPGTEAGFDARFTPVSTRILGRISIFASLNPKKVGGEVINTLDDPTPTTFRELWPEIAGWFGLVGVGPSENGSSLAPSDYISKHKHLFEENGRPKGVTAGVGAGSKQLDAVGYWLSFDRQLSAEKLRSIGFTEQQSPADSWMEAFKMPLTSRQRRDPDWEPPTFKIKKGKKDITDKGPQPKSRKARFHDPTEPFGKKSLVYQLKNGPAREKLARLATEKSRPNMNGVISKDAFDRSFEESDGLAGGSKKQPSGSDRSKNKPGAKDDGKFAKGERQLRQDGDGRQDRFNDKRRPRDGDEYAKGGRQLRQDRDGWQDRSQTAGTGRQWTQSSAGWQGRSGTAGTGRSRREDAPERLTGGWREANRSDNRHASPRDLAKDDSTIRIHHTTAASQFLYGRSVVEAALKYSRRRLYRLYIYNGEDRQNLSLDAGLEKLAGRKGVEITKVGRDGLRMMDKMSGGRPHNGCVLEASPLPQLPLKALGPLSEDATKPGFSVELAHQSTEEAEVNGASDFIHYQLPQERKPFILLLDGILDPGNLGAILRSAAFLGVNAVAITKHSSATLTPVALKASAGASEVMTLFSVSSTVDFLTRSKESGWIVYAAVPSTSSRSRGNSHLTLDRVESYDPLATRPTVLVVGSEGEGLIKQVRREADFEVSIPSSSGLVSVVDSLNVSVATGILCSAFLKKQWTGLEIEESAPKKEDDDSALW
;
A
#
# COMPACT_ATOMS: atom_id res chain seq x y z
N MET A 1 -17.00 -48.82 11.71
CA MET A 1 -17.81 -47.74 12.31
C MET A 1 -18.84 -47.31 11.28
N ALA A 2 -20.02 -46.85 11.69
CA ALA A 2 -20.88 -46.11 10.75
C ALA A 2 -20.13 -44.83 10.33
N LYS A 3 -20.28 -44.41 9.07
CA LYS A 3 -19.87 -43.05 8.70
C LYS A 3 -20.72 -42.05 9.49
N SER A 4 -20.16 -40.89 9.77
CA SER A 4 -20.94 -39.75 10.24
C SER A 4 -21.73 -39.21 9.03
N ASN A 5 -22.48 -38.13 9.25
CA ASN A 5 -23.03 -37.33 8.15
C ASN A 5 -22.88 -35.85 8.47
N LYS A 6 -21.73 -35.49 9.07
CA LYS A 6 -21.43 -34.13 9.51
C LYS A 6 -20.49 -33.46 8.53
N HIS A 7 -20.93 -32.29 8.07
CA HIS A 7 -20.24 -31.45 7.12
C HIS A 7 -19.97 -30.09 7.75
N ALA A 8 -18.70 -29.71 7.87
CA ALA A 8 -18.31 -28.38 8.34
C ALA A 8 -18.20 -27.40 7.17
N LEU A 9 -18.79 -26.22 7.29
CA LEU A 9 -18.72 -25.13 6.32
C LEU A 9 -17.97 -23.94 6.96
N VAL A 10 -16.82 -23.58 6.40
CA VAL A 10 -15.96 -22.52 6.97
C VAL A 10 -15.87 -21.34 6.01
N PHE A 11 -16.65 -20.29 6.31
CA PHE A 11 -16.56 -19.00 5.61
C PHE A 11 -15.26 -18.28 5.95
N GLY A 12 -14.65 -17.63 4.96
CA GLY A 12 -13.35 -17.00 5.13
C GLY A 12 -12.24 -18.01 5.42
N GLY A 13 -12.32 -19.23 4.87
CA GLY A 13 -11.47 -20.37 5.23
C GLY A 13 -9.96 -20.18 5.00
N THR A 14 -9.51 -19.10 4.37
CA THR A 14 -8.09 -18.73 4.22
C THR A 14 -7.64 -17.59 5.12
N GLY A 15 -8.56 -16.91 5.82
CA GLY A 15 -8.23 -15.94 6.86
C GLY A 15 -7.56 -16.60 8.06
N LEU A 16 -6.92 -15.81 8.92
CA LEU A 16 -6.13 -16.27 10.07
C LEU A 16 -6.87 -17.33 10.92
N ILE A 17 -8.12 -17.04 11.30
CA ILE A 17 -8.93 -17.94 12.13
C ILE A 17 -9.46 -19.11 11.29
N GLY A 18 -10.11 -18.83 10.15
CA GLY A 18 -10.73 -19.85 9.30
C GLY A 18 -9.75 -20.92 8.81
N TRP A 19 -8.50 -20.54 8.53
CA TRP A 19 -7.46 -21.49 8.15
C TRP A 19 -7.09 -22.46 9.28
N GLY A 20 -7.05 -21.97 10.52
CA GLY A 20 -6.86 -22.79 11.73
C GLY A 20 -8.01 -23.75 11.99
N VAL A 21 -9.26 -23.30 11.85
CA VAL A 21 -10.46 -24.15 11.96
C VAL A 21 -10.41 -25.30 10.94
N VAL A 22 -10.12 -25.01 9.67
CA VAL A 22 -9.97 -26.04 8.63
C VAL A 22 -8.79 -26.96 8.92
N ASN A 23 -7.64 -26.45 9.39
CA ASN A 23 -6.50 -27.28 9.75
C ASN A 23 -6.81 -28.27 10.89
N GLU A 24 -7.50 -27.86 11.95
CA GLU A 24 -7.85 -28.77 13.06
C GLU A 24 -8.97 -29.76 12.66
N LEU A 25 -9.97 -29.34 11.88
CA LEU A 25 -10.95 -30.28 11.29
C LEU A 25 -10.23 -31.38 10.46
N LEU A 26 -9.30 -30.98 9.59
CA LEU A 26 -8.52 -31.90 8.76
C LEU A 26 -7.41 -32.65 9.52
N SER A 27 -7.13 -32.29 10.77
CA SER A 27 -6.28 -33.08 11.67
C SER A 27 -7.00 -34.29 12.26
N GLY A 28 -8.34 -34.38 12.08
CA GLY A 28 -9.18 -35.39 12.72
C GLY A 28 -9.60 -35.02 14.14
N TYR A 29 -9.71 -33.72 14.47
CA TYR A 29 -10.18 -33.28 15.78
C TYR A 29 -11.73 -33.29 15.88
N PRO A 30 -12.32 -33.69 17.02
CA PRO A 30 -11.67 -34.25 18.21
C PRO A 30 -11.21 -35.70 18.03
N GLU A 31 -11.91 -36.48 17.19
CA GLU A 31 -11.55 -37.85 16.82
C GLU A 31 -11.79 -38.09 15.32
N HIS A 32 -11.05 -39.03 14.73
CA HIS A 32 -11.18 -39.37 13.31
C HIS A 32 -12.58 -39.88 12.96
N GLY A 33 -13.16 -39.36 11.88
CA GLY A 33 -14.52 -39.70 11.44
C GLY A 33 -15.66 -38.96 12.16
N VAL A 34 -15.37 -37.99 13.04
CA VAL A 34 -16.42 -37.13 13.62
C VAL A 34 -17.05 -36.20 12.57
N PHE A 35 -16.28 -35.79 11.55
CA PHE A 35 -16.73 -35.11 10.34
C PHE A 35 -16.32 -35.91 9.10
N ASP A 36 -17.16 -35.89 8.08
CA ASP A 36 -16.93 -36.64 6.82
C ASP A 36 -16.45 -35.71 5.70
N ARG A 37 -16.84 -34.43 5.77
CA ARG A 37 -16.49 -33.39 4.78
C ARG A 37 -16.28 -32.03 5.44
N VAL A 38 -15.39 -31.23 4.85
CA VAL A 38 -15.12 -29.83 5.18
C VAL A 38 -15.16 -29.01 3.89
N THR A 39 -15.98 -27.97 3.82
CA THR A 39 -15.94 -27.00 2.71
C THR A 39 -15.35 -25.68 3.20
N ALA A 40 -14.19 -25.32 2.68
CA ALA A 40 -13.58 -24.01 2.88
C ALA A 40 -14.10 -23.03 1.82
N VAL A 41 -14.85 -22.01 2.23
CA VAL A 41 -15.43 -20.99 1.34
C VAL A 41 -14.51 -19.77 1.27
N THR A 42 -14.21 -19.31 0.05
CA THR A 42 -13.37 -18.12 -0.19
C THR A 42 -13.95 -17.22 -1.28
N ASN A 43 -13.77 -15.91 -1.14
CA ASN A 43 -13.97 -14.98 -2.25
C ASN A 43 -12.87 -15.21 -3.29
N ARG A 44 -11.61 -14.95 -2.93
CA ARG A 44 -10.46 -15.09 -3.84
C ARG A 44 -10.27 -16.55 -4.30
N PRO A 45 -9.96 -16.80 -5.58
CA PRO A 45 -9.53 -18.11 -6.07
C PRO A 45 -8.34 -18.66 -5.28
N LEU A 46 -8.46 -19.90 -4.82
CA LEU A 46 -7.45 -20.58 -4.01
C LEU A 46 -7.07 -21.90 -4.68
N LYS A 47 -5.77 -22.13 -4.85
CA LYS A 47 -5.26 -23.42 -5.32
C LYS A 47 -5.01 -24.35 -4.13
N PRO A 48 -5.38 -25.65 -4.19
CA PRO A 48 -5.16 -26.60 -3.10
C PRO A 48 -3.71 -26.64 -2.60
N GLU A 49 -2.74 -26.57 -3.51
CA GLU A 49 -1.33 -26.63 -3.18
C GLU A 49 -0.81 -25.40 -2.40
N ASP A 50 -1.46 -24.24 -2.52
CA ASP A 50 -1.09 -23.01 -1.80
C ASP A 50 -1.75 -22.89 -0.42
N THR A 51 -2.60 -23.85 -0.05
CA THR A 51 -3.26 -23.89 1.28
C THR A 51 -2.38 -24.47 2.38
N TYR A 52 -1.45 -25.37 2.02
CA TYR A 52 -0.65 -26.19 2.94
C TYR A 52 -1.45 -27.04 3.96
N TRP A 53 -2.76 -27.24 3.76
CA TRP A 53 -3.52 -28.23 4.49
C TRP A 53 -3.05 -29.65 4.15
N PRO A 54 -3.26 -30.65 5.04
CA PRO A 54 -2.91 -32.04 4.72
C PRO A 54 -3.68 -32.55 3.50
N LYS A 55 -3.04 -33.41 2.70
CA LYS A 55 -3.70 -34.11 1.60
C LYS A 55 -4.70 -35.13 2.16
N ALA A 56 -5.78 -35.38 1.42
CA ALA A 56 -6.79 -36.37 1.78
C ALA A 56 -6.17 -37.76 2.02
N SER A 57 -6.58 -38.42 3.10
CA SER A 57 -6.10 -39.73 3.54
C SER A 57 -7.18 -40.45 4.36
N SER A 58 -7.00 -41.74 4.63
CA SER A 58 -7.99 -42.52 5.38
C SER A 58 -8.19 -41.97 6.80
N GLY A 59 -9.43 -41.64 7.16
CA GLY A 59 -9.78 -41.04 8.46
C GLY A 59 -9.72 -39.51 8.54
N VAL A 60 -9.28 -38.83 7.47
CA VAL A 60 -9.36 -37.37 7.34
C VAL A 60 -10.64 -36.98 6.57
N PRO A 61 -11.38 -35.92 6.96
CA PRO A 61 -12.56 -35.46 6.22
C PRO A 61 -12.22 -35.07 4.76
N GLU A 62 -13.17 -35.24 3.85
CA GLU A 62 -13.05 -34.78 2.47
C GLU A 62 -12.99 -33.23 2.43
N LEU A 63 -11.92 -32.65 1.85
CA LEU A 63 -11.79 -31.20 1.69
C LEU A 63 -12.34 -30.75 0.33
N GLN A 64 -13.35 -29.89 0.37
CA GLN A 64 -13.80 -29.08 -0.77
C GLN A 64 -13.33 -27.62 -0.59
N ILE A 65 -12.82 -27.00 -1.65
CA ILE A 65 -12.53 -25.56 -1.70
C ILE A 65 -13.56 -24.90 -2.61
N CYS A 66 -14.40 -24.02 -2.05
CA CYS A 66 -15.43 -23.29 -2.77
C CYS A 66 -15.03 -21.81 -2.91
N SER A 67 -14.23 -21.53 -3.95
CA SER A 67 -13.81 -20.16 -4.27
C SER A 67 -14.84 -19.38 -5.11
N GLY A 68 -14.68 -18.06 -5.19
CA GLY A 68 -15.56 -17.18 -5.95
C GLY A 68 -16.94 -17.00 -5.30
N ILE A 69 -16.98 -16.98 -3.96
CA ILE A 69 -18.14 -16.56 -3.15
C ILE A 69 -17.79 -15.22 -2.52
N ASP A 70 -18.38 -14.14 -3.03
CA ASP A 70 -18.37 -12.86 -2.32
C ASP A 70 -19.53 -12.81 -1.33
N LEU A 71 -19.33 -12.14 -0.21
CA LEU A 71 -20.35 -11.89 0.82
C LEU A 71 -20.71 -10.39 0.92
N LEU A 72 -20.11 -9.56 0.06
CA LEU A 72 -20.29 -8.10 0.03
C LEU A 72 -20.96 -7.61 -1.28
N ASN A 73 -21.29 -8.51 -2.20
CA ASN A 73 -21.82 -8.20 -3.54
C ASN A 73 -22.83 -9.27 -3.98
N GLY A 74 -24.00 -8.83 -4.47
CA GLY A 74 -25.15 -9.69 -4.82
C GLY A 74 -26.34 -9.48 -3.87
N THR A 75 -27.43 -10.23 -4.05
CA THR A 75 -28.52 -10.33 -3.07
C THR A 75 -28.38 -11.58 -2.20
N ASP A 76 -29.15 -11.66 -1.11
CA ASP A 76 -29.15 -12.84 -0.24
C ASP A 76 -29.67 -14.09 -0.98
N GLU A 77 -30.60 -13.93 -1.93
CA GLU A 77 -31.10 -15.01 -2.78
C GLU A 77 -30.03 -15.50 -3.77
N ASP A 78 -29.28 -14.60 -4.40
CA ASP A 78 -28.15 -14.94 -5.29
C ASP A 78 -27.06 -15.70 -4.52
N LEU A 79 -26.75 -15.27 -3.30
CA LEU A 79 -25.80 -15.93 -2.41
C LEU A 79 -26.32 -17.32 -1.98
N ALA A 80 -27.57 -17.42 -1.54
CA ALA A 80 -28.20 -18.67 -1.14
C ALA A 80 -28.26 -19.69 -2.30
N ALA A 81 -28.69 -19.26 -3.48
CA ALA A 81 -28.73 -20.10 -4.69
C ALA A 81 -27.32 -20.53 -5.12
N THR A 82 -26.32 -19.65 -5.02
CA THR A 82 -24.93 -19.98 -5.32
C THR A 82 -24.34 -20.97 -4.32
N LEU A 83 -24.66 -20.83 -3.03
CA LEU A 83 -24.26 -21.77 -1.99
C LEU A 83 -24.95 -23.13 -2.16
N ALA A 84 -26.27 -23.19 -2.35
CA ALA A 84 -27.00 -24.44 -2.60
C ALA A 84 -26.43 -25.21 -3.82
N LYS A 85 -26.07 -24.48 -4.88
CA LYS A 85 -25.47 -25.05 -6.10
C LYS A 85 -24.03 -25.55 -5.93
N ARG A 86 -23.24 -24.96 -5.02
CA ARG A 86 -21.79 -25.27 -4.87
C ARG A 86 -21.44 -26.05 -3.59
N VAL A 87 -22.32 -26.06 -2.59
CA VAL A 87 -22.10 -26.64 -1.25
C VAL A 87 -23.23 -27.65 -1.00
N PRO A 88 -23.06 -28.93 -1.37
CA PRO A 88 -24.15 -29.91 -1.31
C PRO A 88 -24.64 -30.11 0.12
N GLY A 89 -25.94 -29.96 0.37
CA GLY A 89 -26.51 -30.16 1.71
C GLY A 89 -26.36 -28.97 2.67
N VAL A 90 -26.05 -27.76 2.17
CA VAL A 90 -26.05 -26.52 2.98
C VAL A 90 -27.40 -26.24 3.67
N GLU A 91 -28.50 -26.74 3.10
CA GLU A 91 -29.85 -26.73 3.71
C GLU A 91 -29.93 -27.46 5.07
N GLY A 92 -28.96 -28.33 5.38
CA GLY A 92 -28.87 -29.13 6.60
C GLY A 92 -28.09 -28.50 7.76
N ILE A 93 -27.84 -27.19 7.75
CA ILE A 93 -27.14 -26.49 8.84
C ILE A 93 -27.89 -26.68 10.17
N THR A 94 -27.17 -27.17 11.19
CA THR A 94 -27.69 -27.46 12.54
C THR A 94 -27.08 -26.57 13.63
N HIS A 95 -25.96 -25.92 13.35
CA HIS A 95 -25.35 -24.94 14.24
C HIS A 95 -24.53 -23.94 13.42
N VAL A 96 -24.55 -22.68 13.86
CA VAL A 96 -23.71 -21.60 13.31
C VAL A 96 -22.80 -21.12 14.42
N PHE A 97 -21.54 -20.82 14.12
CA PHE A 97 -20.72 -20.02 15.03
C PHE A 97 -20.04 -18.92 14.24
N TYR A 98 -19.79 -17.78 14.88
CA TYR A 98 -19.04 -16.67 14.30
C TYR A 98 -18.00 -16.17 15.29
N PHE A 99 -17.01 -15.47 14.75
CA PHE A 99 -15.92 -14.90 15.55
C PHE A 99 -16.28 -13.47 15.97
N GLY A 100 -16.50 -13.30 17.27
CA GLY A 100 -16.57 -12.01 17.93
C GLY A 100 -15.17 -11.44 18.15
N GLY A 101 -14.92 -10.89 19.33
CA GLY A 101 -13.59 -10.50 19.77
C GLY A 101 -13.64 -9.43 20.86
N THR A 102 -12.51 -9.14 21.52
CA THR A 102 -12.46 -8.24 22.69
C THR A 102 -12.98 -6.82 22.48
N ARG A 103 -13.15 -6.36 21.23
CA ARG A 103 -13.90 -5.13 20.92
C ARG A 103 -15.35 -5.16 21.46
N GLY A 104 -15.94 -6.36 21.63
CA GLY A 104 -17.21 -6.59 22.31
C GLY A 104 -17.20 -6.33 23.84
N TYR A 105 -16.05 -5.99 24.41
CA TYR A 105 -15.87 -5.51 25.79
C TYR A 105 -15.40 -4.05 25.87
N GLY A 106 -15.42 -3.31 24.76
CA GLY A 106 -15.06 -1.90 24.79
C GLY A 106 -13.57 -1.57 24.88
N ILE A 107 -12.66 -2.51 24.56
CA ILE A 107 -11.20 -2.29 24.68
C ILE A 107 -10.62 -1.20 23.75
N TYR A 108 -11.42 -0.59 22.86
CA TYR A 108 -10.99 0.57 22.07
C TYR A 108 -11.43 1.92 22.69
N VAL A 109 -12.13 1.90 23.83
CA VAL A 109 -12.18 3.05 24.75
C VAL A 109 -10.84 3.14 25.48
N PRO A 110 -10.27 4.34 25.72
CA PRO A 110 -9.06 4.49 26.53
C PRO A 110 -9.22 3.87 27.92
N ASN A 111 -8.29 2.98 28.31
CA ASN A 111 -8.35 2.13 29.51
C ASN A 111 -9.45 1.06 29.53
N GLY A 112 -10.19 0.88 28.44
CA GLY A 112 -11.30 -0.08 28.33
C GLY A 112 -12.61 0.39 28.98
N THR A 113 -13.71 -0.30 28.65
CA THR A 113 -15.03 -0.05 29.26
C THR A 113 -15.22 -0.81 30.57
N PHE A 114 -14.72 -2.02 30.66
CA PHE A 114 -14.85 -2.90 31.83
C PHE A 114 -13.50 -3.23 32.45
N LYS A 115 -13.49 -3.48 33.76
CA LYS A 115 -12.31 -3.95 34.48
C LYS A 115 -12.18 -5.46 34.31
N ALA A 116 -10.98 -5.93 33.95
CA ALA A 116 -10.69 -7.35 33.82
C ALA A 116 -10.72 -8.12 35.18
N PRO A 117 -11.03 -9.43 35.20
CA PRO A 117 -11.29 -10.30 34.06
C PRO A 117 -12.59 -9.99 33.32
N LEU A 118 -12.55 -10.05 31.99
CA LEU A 118 -13.70 -9.76 31.13
C LEU A 118 -14.58 -11.00 31.00
N GLU A 119 -15.79 -10.94 31.54
CA GLU A 119 -16.76 -12.05 31.54
C GLU A 119 -17.85 -11.83 30.49
N GLU A 120 -18.34 -12.91 29.86
CA GLU A 120 -19.25 -12.85 28.73
C GLU A 120 -20.55 -12.07 29.00
N HIS A 121 -20.99 -12.02 30.26
CA HIS A 121 -22.15 -11.24 30.69
C HIS A 121 -21.98 -9.73 30.51
N MET A 122 -20.74 -9.22 30.49
CA MET A 122 -20.43 -7.79 30.27
C MET A 122 -20.70 -7.37 28.82
N THR A 123 -20.72 -8.31 27.87
CA THR A 123 -20.90 -7.99 26.44
C THR A 123 -22.29 -7.45 26.07
N SER A 124 -23.28 -7.55 26.96
CA SER A 124 -24.61 -6.95 26.85
C SER A 124 -24.77 -5.66 27.67
N GLN A 125 -23.70 -5.22 28.37
CA GLN A 125 -23.67 -4.01 29.21
C GLN A 125 -22.88 -2.87 28.56
N LEU A 126 -22.57 -2.95 27.27
CA LEU A 126 -21.83 -1.92 26.54
C LEU A 126 -22.60 -0.58 26.55
N PRO A 127 -21.93 0.56 26.79
CA PRO A 127 -22.52 1.88 26.59
C PRO A 127 -23.10 2.02 25.18
N GLU A 128 -24.33 2.54 25.08
CA GLU A 128 -25.12 2.53 23.84
C GLU A 128 -24.36 3.16 22.65
N ASP A 129 -23.71 4.29 22.87
CA ASP A 129 -22.92 4.98 21.84
C ASP A 129 -21.68 4.21 21.40
N TYR A 130 -21.11 3.37 22.26
CA TYR A 130 -20.03 2.46 21.88
C TYR A 130 -20.58 1.22 21.16
N ALA A 131 -21.71 0.67 21.62
CA ALA A 131 -22.36 -0.50 21.01
C ALA A 131 -22.72 -0.23 19.53
N LYS A 132 -23.20 0.98 19.20
CA LYS A 132 -23.40 1.46 17.81
C LYS A 132 -22.15 1.36 16.93
N THR A 133 -20.95 1.32 17.50
CA THR A 133 -19.68 1.19 16.76
C THR A 133 -19.20 -0.26 16.58
N VAL A 134 -19.92 -1.27 17.08
CA VAL A 134 -19.48 -2.67 17.09
C VAL A 134 -20.53 -3.56 16.42
N ALA A 135 -20.12 -4.42 15.50
CA ALA A 135 -21.04 -5.29 14.76
C ALA A 135 -21.57 -6.49 15.58
N TYR A 136 -20.86 -6.91 16.64
CA TYR A 136 -21.19 -8.14 17.37
C TYR A 136 -22.58 -8.12 18.05
N PRO A 137 -23.03 -7.05 18.73
CA PRO A 137 -24.40 -6.98 19.25
C PRO A 137 -25.47 -7.20 18.17
N TRP A 138 -25.33 -6.51 17.03
CA TRP A 138 -26.23 -6.69 15.87
C TRP A 138 -26.23 -8.14 15.35
N PHE A 139 -25.06 -8.80 15.30
CA PHE A 139 -25.00 -10.21 14.91
C PHE A 139 -25.73 -11.13 15.89
N ARG A 140 -25.65 -10.87 17.20
CA ARG A 140 -26.43 -11.63 18.23
C ARG A 140 -27.92 -11.44 18.03
N GLU A 141 -28.37 -10.21 17.80
CA GLU A 141 -29.78 -9.87 17.57
C GLU A 141 -30.31 -10.56 16.30
N ILE A 142 -29.64 -10.37 15.16
CA ILE A 142 -30.01 -10.95 13.87
C ILE A 142 -30.05 -12.48 13.93
N LEU A 143 -29.02 -13.12 14.52
CA LEU A 143 -28.96 -14.58 14.61
C LEU A 143 -29.93 -15.14 15.66
N THR A 144 -30.27 -14.38 16.70
CA THR A 144 -31.31 -14.78 17.67
C THR A 144 -32.69 -14.73 17.03
N GLU A 145 -33.00 -13.69 16.25
CA GLU A 145 -34.26 -13.61 15.51
C GLU A 145 -34.37 -14.73 14.48
N ALA A 146 -33.34 -14.90 13.64
CA ALA A 146 -33.30 -15.90 12.57
C ALA A 146 -33.31 -17.36 13.08
N ALA A 147 -32.93 -17.60 14.33
CA ALA A 147 -33.01 -18.93 14.95
C ALA A 147 -34.40 -19.27 15.51
N LYS A 148 -35.31 -18.30 15.69
CA LYS A 148 -36.65 -18.56 16.29
C LYS A 148 -37.47 -19.52 15.43
N GLY A 149 -37.98 -20.58 16.05
CA GLY A 149 -38.76 -21.62 15.37
C GLY A 149 -37.94 -22.58 14.49
N HIS A 150 -36.65 -22.32 14.28
CA HIS A 150 -35.75 -23.20 13.53
C HIS A 150 -35.07 -24.23 14.44
N ARG A 151 -34.45 -25.25 13.83
CA ARG A 151 -33.72 -26.33 14.54
C ARG A 151 -32.23 -26.03 14.77
N TRP A 152 -31.73 -24.92 14.23
CA TRP A 152 -30.35 -24.48 14.40
C TRP A 152 -30.26 -23.39 15.47
N THR A 153 -29.04 -23.16 15.96
CA THR A 153 -28.73 -22.09 16.93
C THR A 153 -27.32 -21.55 16.67
N TRP A 154 -27.00 -20.39 17.23
CA TRP A 154 -25.71 -19.69 17.03
C TRP A 154 -24.81 -19.75 18.27
N THR A 155 -23.50 -19.51 18.10
CA THR A 155 -22.55 -19.21 19.19
C THR A 155 -21.61 -18.08 18.77
N GLU A 156 -21.35 -17.10 19.64
CA GLU A 156 -20.25 -16.15 19.46
C GLU A 156 -18.97 -16.67 20.12
N VAL A 157 -17.93 -16.88 19.33
CA VAL A 157 -16.60 -17.29 19.80
C VAL A 157 -15.74 -16.03 19.92
N CYS A 158 -15.39 -15.61 21.14
CA CYS A 158 -14.79 -14.31 21.44
C CYS A 158 -13.30 -14.43 21.82
N PRO A 159 -12.36 -14.13 20.91
CA PRO A 159 -10.91 -14.07 21.22
C PRO A 159 -10.42 -12.67 21.62
N ASP A 160 -9.28 -12.60 22.31
CA ASP A 160 -8.42 -11.42 22.29
C ASP A 160 -7.40 -11.52 21.13
N ALA A 161 -6.09 -11.40 21.39
CA ALA A 161 -5.06 -11.51 20.38
C ALA A 161 -4.98 -12.94 19.80
N VAL A 162 -5.40 -13.12 18.55
CA VAL A 162 -5.29 -14.39 17.83
C VAL A 162 -3.86 -14.59 17.30
N ILE A 163 -3.19 -15.63 17.78
CA ILE A 163 -1.81 -15.98 17.43
C ILE A 163 -1.82 -17.17 16.46
N GLY A 164 -1.23 -17.03 15.28
CA GLY A 164 -1.25 -18.11 14.29
C GLY A 164 -0.79 -17.70 12.91
N PHE A 165 -0.99 -18.61 11.96
CA PHE A 165 -0.53 -18.52 10.58
C PHE A 165 -1.72 -18.48 9.59
N SER A 166 -1.55 -17.74 8.49
CA SER A 166 -2.32 -17.93 7.27
C SER A 166 -1.36 -17.92 6.06
N PRO A 167 -1.51 -18.86 5.11
CA PRO A 167 -0.59 -19.01 3.99
C PRO A 167 -0.70 -17.91 2.92
N ILE A 168 -1.83 -17.19 2.89
CA ILE A 168 -2.05 -16.04 1.99
C ILE A 168 -1.84 -14.70 2.69
N GLY A 169 -1.40 -14.72 3.96
CA GLY A 169 -1.35 -13.56 4.83
C GLY A 169 -2.72 -13.13 5.37
N SER A 170 -2.72 -12.29 6.40
CA SER A 170 -3.92 -11.66 6.95
C SER A 170 -3.56 -10.28 7.49
N GLY A 171 -4.41 -9.29 7.24
CA GLY A 171 -4.17 -7.91 7.66
C GLY A 171 -4.07 -7.71 9.17
N TYR A 172 -4.55 -8.67 9.95
CA TYR A 172 -4.57 -8.63 11.42
C TYR A 172 -3.70 -9.72 12.08
N SER A 173 -2.78 -10.36 11.34
CA SER A 173 -1.85 -11.34 11.93
C SER A 173 -0.65 -10.64 12.59
N LEU A 174 -0.74 -10.39 13.90
CA LEU A 174 0.35 -9.83 14.70
C LEU A 174 1.61 -10.72 14.61
N ALA A 175 1.44 -12.04 14.60
CA ALA A 175 2.52 -13.00 14.43
C ALA A 175 3.27 -12.81 13.10
N LEU A 176 2.57 -12.62 11.99
CA LEU A 176 3.19 -12.36 10.69
C LEU A 176 3.91 -11.00 10.65
N HIS A 177 3.28 -9.95 11.20
CA HIS A 177 3.84 -8.60 11.29
C HIS A 177 5.16 -8.58 12.06
N TRP A 178 5.18 -9.15 13.27
CA TRP A 178 6.38 -9.21 14.09
C TRP A 178 7.42 -10.19 13.52
N ALA A 179 7.03 -11.30 12.90
CA ALA A 179 7.99 -12.16 12.20
C ALA A 179 8.71 -11.44 11.04
N GLN A 180 8.00 -10.59 10.29
CA GLN A 180 8.58 -9.78 9.23
C GLN A 180 9.56 -8.73 9.79
N TYR A 181 9.15 -8.01 10.85
CA TYR A 181 9.97 -7.02 11.56
C TYR A 181 11.24 -7.62 12.18
N LEU A 182 11.10 -8.68 12.99
CA LEU A 182 12.20 -9.31 13.72
C LEU A 182 13.21 -9.98 12.76
N SER A 183 12.75 -10.57 11.66
CA SER A 183 13.64 -11.09 10.61
C SER A 183 14.49 -9.99 9.97
N LEU A 184 13.90 -8.84 9.65
CA LEU A 184 14.66 -7.70 9.11
C LEU A 184 15.61 -7.10 10.14
N TYR A 185 15.20 -7.02 11.41
CA TYR A 185 16.04 -6.52 12.49
C TYR A 185 17.26 -7.43 12.71
N ALA A 186 17.07 -8.75 12.67
CA ALA A 186 18.16 -9.73 12.70
C ALA A 186 19.11 -9.57 11.51
N PHE A 187 18.59 -9.53 10.27
CA PHE A 187 19.41 -9.37 9.07
C PHE A 187 20.22 -8.06 9.07
N ASN A 188 19.60 -6.94 9.45
CA ASN A 188 20.23 -5.62 9.51
C ASN A 188 21.40 -5.56 10.51
N HIS A 189 21.35 -6.35 11.59
CA HIS A 189 22.41 -6.41 12.59
C HIS A 189 23.44 -7.53 12.36
N GLY A 190 23.29 -8.30 11.27
CA GLY A 190 24.20 -9.36 10.84
C GLY A 190 23.88 -10.76 11.36
N ILE A 191 22.73 -10.96 12.04
CA ILE A 191 22.28 -12.27 12.50
C ILE A 191 21.68 -13.01 11.29
N ARG A 192 22.45 -13.98 10.76
CA ARG A 192 22.05 -14.82 9.62
C ARG A 192 21.81 -16.30 9.97
N ASP A 193 22.30 -16.74 11.14
CA ASP A 193 22.15 -18.10 11.67
C ASP A 193 22.11 -18.07 13.21
N SER A 194 21.54 -19.13 13.81
CA SER A 194 21.35 -19.35 15.26
C SER A 194 22.65 -19.55 16.08
N LYS A 195 23.81 -19.14 15.54
CA LYS A 195 25.16 -19.30 16.12
C LYS A 195 25.93 -17.98 16.27
N ALA A 196 25.28 -16.83 16.05
CA ALA A 196 25.92 -15.53 16.26
C ALA A 196 26.17 -15.28 17.77
N GLU A 197 27.43 -15.15 18.17
CA GLU A 197 27.81 -14.81 19.56
C GLU A 197 27.44 -13.37 19.94
N LYS A 198 27.20 -12.52 18.94
CA LYS A 198 26.76 -11.13 19.09
C LYS A 198 25.30 -11.10 19.53
N LYS A 199 25.07 -10.93 20.84
CA LYS A 199 23.78 -10.48 21.37
C LYS A 199 23.41 -9.14 20.74
N VAL A 200 22.21 -9.06 20.20
CA VAL A 200 21.61 -7.82 19.69
C VAL A 200 20.28 -7.64 20.40
N GLU A 201 20.17 -6.55 21.16
CA GLU A 201 18.95 -6.23 21.90
C GLU A 201 17.93 -5.58 20.96
N ILE A 202 16.65 -5.88 21.18
CA ILE A 202 15.52 -5.23 20.49
C ILE A 202 14.47 -4.75 21.51
N PRO A 203 14.24 -3.44 21.62
CA PRO A 203 13.17 -2.89 22.45
C PRO A 203 11.79 -3.35 22.02
N PHE A 204 10.90 -3.54 23.00
CA PHE A 204 9.48 -3.76 22.74
C PHE A 204 8.86 -2.56 22.00
N PRO A 205 8.12 -2.77 20.89
CA PRO A 205 7.46 -1.70 20.15
C PRO A 205 6.18 -1.24 20.88
N GLY A 206 6.35 -0.47 21.95
CA GLY A 206 5.25 -0.01 22.80
C GLY A 206 5.67 0.92 23.92
N THR A 207 4.82 0.98 24.96
CA THR A 207 5.03 1.68 26.23
C THR A 207 5.27 0.67 27.36
N GLU A 208 5.83 1.09 28.50
CA GLU A 208 6.03 0.18 29.65
C GLU A 208 4.68 -0.36 30.16
N ALA A 209 3.63 0.47 30.17
CA ALA A 209 2.28 0.03 30.52
C ALA A 209 1.72 -1.01 29.52
N GLY A 210 1.98 -0.87 28.21
CA GLY A 210 1.65 -1.88 27.20
C GLY A 210 2.55 -3.12 27.23
N PHE A 211 3.69 -3.05 27.92
CA PHE A 211 4.59 -4.18 28.16
C PHE A 211 4.11 -5.02 29.36
N ASP A 212 3.61 -4.36 30.40
CA ASP A 212 3.05 -4.97 31.63
C ASP A 212 1.57 -5.35 31.57
N ALA A 213 0.78 -4.78 30.65
CA ALA A 213 -0.65 -5.03 30.53
C ALA A 213 -0.98 -6.53 30.38
N ARG A 214 -1.86 -7.04 31.25
CA ARG A 214 -2.26 -8.45 31.26
C ARG A 214 -3.31 -8.76 30.20
N PHE A 215 -3.14 -9.88 29.52
CA PHE A 215 -4.08 -10.38 28.53
C PHE A 215 -4.01 -11.90 28.37
N THR A 216 -4.97 -12.45 27.64
CA THR A 216 -5.13 -13.89 27.38
C THR A 216 -5.24 -14.11 25.87
N PRO A 217 -4.12 -14.30 25.15
CA PRO A 217 -4.14 -14.61 23.72
C PRO A 217 -4.74 -16.00 23.48
N VAL A 218 -5.12 -16.28 22.23
CA VAL A 218 -5.52 -17.62 21.80
C VAL A 218 -4.86 -18.00 20.48
N SER A 219 -4.38 -19.24 20.39
CA SER A 219 -3.82 -19.81 19.19
C SER A 219 -4.91 -20.12 18.17
N THR A 220 -4.61 -20.05 16.87
CA THR A 220 -5.52 -20.53 15.81
C THR A 220 -5.84 -22.02 15.94
N ARG A 221 -5.02 -22.76 16.71
CA ARG A 221 -5.20 -24.16 17.09
C ARG A 221 -6.28 -24.32 18.16
N ILE A 222 -6.09 -23.76 19.37
CA ILE A 222 -7.07 -23.85 20.45
C ILE A 222 -8.38 -23.15 20.06
N LEU A 223 -8.34 -22.01 19.38
CA LEU A 223 -9.53 -21.34 18.84
C LEU A 223 -10.30 -22.23 17.85
N GLY A 224 -9.60 -22.95 16.98
CA GLY A 224 -10.19 -23.96 16.08
C GLY A 224 -10.87 -25.09 16.86
N ARG A 225 -10.21 -25.61 17.90
CA ARG A 225 -10.73 -26.67 18.77
C ARG A 225 -11.97 -26.24 19.56
N ILE A 226 -11.98 -25.03 20.12
CA ILE A 226 -13.16 -24.46 20.81
C ILE A 226 -14.32 -24.29 19.83
N SER A 227 -14.05 -23.82 18.61
CA SER A 227 -15.08 -23.67 17.56
C SER A 227 -15.71 -25.01 17.18
N ILE A 228 -14.88 -26.05 17.03
CA ILE A 228 -15.34 -27.42 16.77
C ILE A 228 -16.14 -27.96 17.96
N PHE A 229 -15.65 -27.76 19.20
CA PHE A 229 -16.33 -28.15 20.42
C PHE A 229 -17.72 -27.51 20.55
N ALA A 230 -17.84 -26.20 20.30
CA ALA A 230 -19.12 -25.48 20.30
C ALA A 230 -20.09 -26.08 19.27
N SER A 231 -19.63 -26.30 18.02
CA SER A 231 -20.44 -26.92 16.97
C SER A 231 -20.95 -28.33 17.30
N LEU A 232 -20.23 -29.06 18.16
CA LEU A 232 -20.59 -30.40 18.63
C LEU A 232 -21.43 -30.39 19.92
N ASN A 233 -21.51 -29.26 20.63
CA ASN A 233 -22.21 -29.11 21.91
C ASN A 233 -23.32 -28.01 21.88
N PRO A 234 -24.16 -27.88 20.84
CA PRO A 234 -25.09 -26.74 20.69
C PRO A 234 -26.05 -26.55 21.88
N LYS A 235 -26.37 -27.62 22.62
CA LYS A 235 -27.20 -27.57 23.85
C LYS A 235 -26.52 -26.90 25.05
N LYS A 236 -25.21 -26.65 25.01
CA LYS A 236 -24.43 -26.01 26.09
C LYS A 236 -24.10 -24.54 25.83
N VAL A 237 -24.23 -24.08 24.59
CA VAL A 237 -23.66 -22.80 24.10
C VAL A 237 -24.54 -22.06 23.08
N GLY A 238 -25.67 -22.66 22.69
CA GLY A 238 -26.58 -22.08 21.70
C GLY A 238 -27.27 -20.82 22.21
N GLY A 239 -27.14 -19.72 21.48
CA GLY A 239 -27.60 -18.38 21.88
C GLY A 239 -26.60 -17.62 22.75
N GLU A 240 -25.36 -18.10 22.89
CA GLU A 240 -24.41 -17.56 23.85
C GLU A 240 -23.10 -17.03 23.26
N VAL A 241 -22.44 -16.16 24.02
CA VAL A 241 -21.03 -15.80 23.87
C VAL A 241 -20.15 -16.73 24.71
N ILE A 242 -18.97 -17.09 24.20
CA ILE A 242 -17.90 -17.79 24.94
C ILE A 242 -16.56 -17.08 24.72
N ASN A 243 -15.83 -16.82 25.81
CA ASN A 243 -14.45 -16.36 25.78
C ASN A 243 -13.48 -17.46 25.32
N THR A 244 -12.44 -17.07 24.59
CA THR A 244 -11.42 -18.01 24.07
C THR A 244 -10.00 -17.52 24.31
N LEU A 245 -9.18 -18.44 24.81
CA LEU A 245 -7.87 -18.20 25.40
C LEU A 245 -7.05 -19.50 25.40
N ASP A 246 -5.74 -19.39 25.25
CA ASP A 246 -4.83 -20.54 25.28
C ASP A 246 -4.61 -21.08 26.70
N ASP A 247 -4.48 -20.22 27.72
CA ASP A 247 -4.27 -20.60 29.12
C ASP A 247 -5.10 -19.67 30.03
N PRO A 248 -5.73 -20.18 31.11
CA PRO A 248 -6.46 -19.36 32.08
C PRO A 248 -5.56 -18.39 32.86
N THR A 249 -4.24 -18.59 32.84
CA THR A 249 -3.26 -17.68 33.45
C THR A 249 -3.00 -16.50 32.51
N PRO A 250 -3.32 -15.25 32.89
CA PRO A 250 -2.99 -14.08 32.07
C PRO A 250 -1.47 -13.92 31.91
N THR A 251 -1.05 -13.45 30.75
CA THR A 251 0.35 -13.16 30.43
C THR A 251 0.54 -11.71 29.98
N THR A 252 1.78 -11.29 29.88
CA THR A 252 2.23 -9.93 29.56
C THR A 252 3.20 -9.94 28.39
N PHE A 253 3.38 -8.80 27.71
CA PHE A 253 4.46 -8.72 26.72
C PHE A 253 5.85 -8.70 27.35
N ARG A 254 5.99 -8.36 28.65
CA ARG A 254 7.24 -8.55 29.41
C ARG A 254 7.72 -10.00 29.44
N GLU A 255 6.79 -10.95 29.55
CA GLU A 255 7.09 -12.39 29.52
C GLU A 255 7.30 -12.91 28.09
N LEU A 256 6.45 -12.47 27.15
CA LEU A 256 6.44 -13.00 25.78
C LEU A 256 7.55 -12.44 24.88
N TRP A 257 7.90 -11.16 25.01
CA TRP A 257 8.82 -10.49 24.08
C TRP A 257 10.24 -11.09 24.05
N PRO A 258 10.84 -11.51 25.19
CA PRO A 258 12.15 -12.19 25.18
C PRO A 258 12.13 -13.52 24.40
N GLU A 259 11.08 -14.33 24.51
CA GLU A 259 10.92 -15.59 23.78
C GLU A 259 10.63 -15.34 22.29
N ILE A 260 9.74 -14.39 21.99
CA ILE A 260 9.38 -13.98 20.62
C ILE A 260 10.62 -13.47 19.86
N ALA A 261 11.42 -12.57 20.47
CA ALA A 261 12.67 -12.08 19.90
C ALA A 261 13.74 -13.18 19.84
N GLY A 262 13.81 -14.03 20.87
CA GLY A 262 14.75 -15.15 20.98
C GLY A 262 14.66 -16.15 19.83
N TRP A 263 13.46 -16.38 19.28
CA TRP A 263 13.25 -17.20 18.09
C TRP A 263 14.05 -16.72 16.87
N PHE A 264 14.21 -15.39 16.72
CA PHE A 264 14.97 -14.77 15.63
C PHE A 264 16.46 -14.53 15.98
N GLY A 265 16.92 -15.03 17.15
CA GLY A 265 18.28 -14.84 17.65
C GLY A 265 18.53 -13.46 18.27
N LEU A 266 17.48 -12.70 18.58
CA LEU A 266 17.53 -11.38 19.20
C LEU A 266 17.30 -11.49 20.72
N VAL A 267 17.74 -10.48 21.47
CA VAL A 267 17.45 -10.35 22.90
C VAL A 267 16.31 -9.35 23.06
N GLY A 268 15.10 -9.84 23.34
CA GLY A 268 13.95 -8.96 23.60
C GLY A 268 14.15 -8.22 24.93
N VAL A 269 14.12 -6.89 24.89
CA VAL A 269 14.20 -6.01 26.06
C VAL A 269 12.99 -5.08 26.14
N GLY A 270 12.85 -4.33 27.24
CA GLY A 270 11.77 -3.36 27.41
C GLY A 270 11.74 -2.26 26.35
N PRO A 271 10.64 -1.48 26.28
CA PRO A 271 10.50 -0.34 25.36
C PRO A 271 11.59 0.73 25.59
N SER A 272 11.88 1.52 24.56
CA SER A 272 12.96 2.51 24.63
C SER A 272 12.53 3.79 25.35
N GLU A 273 13.28 4.20 26.40
CA GLU A 273 12.93 5.36 27.24
C GLU A 273 12.74 6.69 26.46
N ASN A 274 13.39 6.81 25.31
CA ASN A 274 13.43 8.04 24.49
C ASN A 274 12.52 7.98 23.24
N GLY A 275 11.71 6.93 23.06
CA GLY A 275 10.82 6.78 21.90
C GLY A 275 11.54 6.70 20.54
N SER A 276 12.86 6.40 20.53
CA SER A 276 13.72 6.47 19.34
C SER A 276 13.65 5.23 18.44
N SER A 277 12.97 4.18 18.88
CA SER A 277 12.69 2.97 18.10
C SER A 277 11.61 3.22 17.05
N LEU A 278 11.94 3.05 15.76
CA LEU A 278 10.96 3.05 14.67
C LEU A 278 9.88 1.99 14.92
N ALA A 279 8.62 2.34 14.63
CA ALA A 279 7.52 1.38 14.64
C ALA A 279 7.78 0.23 13.64
N PRO A 280 7.29 -1.00 13.91
CA PRO A 280 7.59 -2.17 13.09
C PRO A 280 7.35 -1.97 11.60
N SER A 281 6.22 -1.38 11.18
CA SER A 281 5.94 -1.09 9.76
C SER A 281 6.94 -0.14 9.11
N ASP A 282 7.44 0.85 9.85
CA ASP A 282 8.35 1.88 9.33
C ASP A 282 9.78 1.33 9.23
N TYR A 283 10.16 0.47 10.17
CA TYR A 283 11.38 -0.33 10.08
C TYR A 283 11.32 -1.30 8.90
N ILE A 284 10.22 -2.03 8.72
CA ILE A 284 10.01 -2.94 7.58
C ILE A 284 10.13 -2.15 6.27
N SER A 285 9.44 -1.01 6.17
CA SER A 285 9.43 -0.17 4.96
C SER A 285 10.83 0.32 4.57
N LYS A 286 11.65 0.68 5.56
CA LYS A 286 13.04 1.11 5.39
C LYS A 286 14.00 -0.05 5.04
N HIS A 287 13.84 -1.21 5.67
CA HIS A 287 14.81 -2.31 5.61
C HIS A 287 14.41 -3.49 4.71
N LYS A 288 13.24 -3.48 4.06
CA LYS A 288 12.72 -4.58 3.21
C LYS A 288 13.68 -5.09 2.12
N HIS A 289 14.59 -4.25 1.61
CA HIS A 289 15.62 -4.64 0.63
C HIS A 289 16.51 -5.80 1.14
N LEU A 290 16.76 -5.85 2.45
CA LEU A 290 17.55 -6.92 3.08
C LEU A 290 16.92 -8.31 2.90
N PHE A 291 15.61 -8.43 2.67
CA PHE A 291 15.02 -9.73 2.34
C PHE A 291 15.53 -10.27 1.01
N GLU A 292 15.73 -9.43 0.00
CA GLU A 292 16.21 -9.84 -1.32
C GLU A 292 17.70 -10.19 -1.24
N GLU A 293 18.50 -9.34 -0.59
CA GLU A 293 19.93 -9.58 -0.32
C GLU A 293 20.23 -10.85 0.49
N ASN A 294 19.26 -11.32 1.29
CA ASN A 294 19.37 -12.56 2.07
C ASN A 294 18.65 -13.76 1.42
N GLY A 295 18.23 -13.64 0.15
CA GLY A 295 17.61 -14.75 -0.61
C GLY A 295 16.21 -15.13 -0.13
N ARG A 296 15.48 -14.18 0.47
CA ARG A 296 14.13 -14.32 1.04
C ARG A 296 13.10 -13.39 0.36
N PRO A 297 13.00 -13.29 -0.98
CA PRO A 297 12.16 -12.29 -1.65
C PRO A 297 10.67 -12.34 -1.24
N LYS A 298 10.13 -13.51 -0.87
CA LYS A 298 8.77 -13.61 -0.30
C LYS A 298 8.58 -12.79 0.99
N GLY A 299 9.64 -12.49 1.74
CA GLY A 299 9.59 -11.62 2.92
C GLY A 299 9.23 -10.17 2.60
N VAL A 300 9.46 -9.70 1.36
CA VAL A 300 9.03 -8.37 0.92
C VAL A 300 7.51 -8.28 0.81
N THR A 301 6.85 -9.36 0.37
CA THR A 301 5.41 -9.38 0.07
C THR A 301 4.55 -10.08 1.12
N ALA A 302 5.13 -10.92 1.99
CA ALA A 302 4.42 -11.62 3.07
C ALA A 302 4.11 -10.73 4.29
N GLY A 303 3.79 -9.45 4.07
CA GLY A 303 3.40 -8.51 5.12
C GLY A 303 1.89 -8.43 5.32
N VAL A 304 1.48 -7.67 6.34
CA VAL A 304 0.07 -7.49 6.74
C VAL A 304 -0.63 -6.30 6.03
N GLY A 305 0.06 -5.58 5.13
CA GLY A 305 -0.54 -4.55 4.29
C GLY A 305 -1.24 -3.44 5.08
N ALA A 306 -2.52 -3.20 4.80
CA ALA A 306 -3.30 -2.10 5.37
C ALA A 306 -3.45 -2.14 6.91
N GLY A 307 -3.50 -3.32 7.53
CA GLY A 307 -3.64 -3.45 8.99
C GLY A 307 -2.35 -3.21 9.78
N SER A 308 -1.22 -3.01 9.09
CA SER A 308 0.11 -2.79 9.67
C SER A 308 0.16 -1.67 10.72
N LYS A 309 -0.50 -0.54 10.47
CA LYS A 309 -0.56 0.59 11.43
C LYS A 309 -1.42 0.32 12.67
N GLN A 310 -2.41 -0.57 12.59
CA GLN A 310 -3.16 -1.03 13.77
C GLN A 310 -2.34 -2.03 14.60
N LEU A 311 -1.55 -2.88 13.93
CA LEU A 311 -0.66 -3.85 14.58
C LEU A 311 0.60 -3.19 15.18
N ASP A 312 1.08 -2.08 14.62
CA ASP A 312 2.08 -1.21 15.26
C ASP A 312 1.58 -0.64 16.61
N ALA A 313 0.29 -0.31 16.70
CA ALA A 313 -0.29 0.40 17.85
C ALA A 313 -0.55 -0.49 19.09
N VAL A 314 -0.44 -1.82 18.97
CA VAL A 314 -0.81 -2.78 20.02
C VAL A 314 -0.10 -2.50 21.35
N GLY A 315 1.22 -2.29 21.34
CA GLY A 315 2.01 -1.99 22.53
C GLY A 315 1.86 -0.56 23.07
N TYR A 316 1.16 0.32 22.35
CA TYR A 316 0.98 1.73 22.72
C TYR A 316 -0.43 2.04 23.25
N TRP A 317 -1.46 1.42 22.69
CA TRP A 317 -2.87 1.69 23.06
C TRP A 317 -3.44 0.69 24.07
N LEU A 318 -3.07 -0.60 24.00
CA LEU A 318 -3.59 -1.63 24.90
C LEU A 318 -2.74 -1.72 26.19
N SER A 319 -2.58 -0.57 26.83
CA SER A 319 -1.76 -0.32 28.03
C SER A 319 -2.45 -0.62 29.36
N PHE A 320 -3.44 -1.52 29.35
CA PHE A 320 -4.28 -1.86 30.49
C PHE A 320 -4.69 -3.35 30.47
N ASP A 321 -4.96 -3.88 31.67
CA ASP A 321 -5.42 -5.25 31.91
C ASP A 321 -6.76 -5.54 31.22
N ARG A 322 -6.78 -6.56 30.36
CA ARG A 322 -7.94 -6.96 29.53
C ARG A 322 -8.10 -8.48 29.38
N GLN A 323 -7.53 -9.26 30.30
CA GLN A 323 -7.65 -10.71 30.33
C GLN A 323 -9.12 -11.16 30.33
N LEU A 324 -9.43 -12.21 29.56
CA LEU A 324 -10.74 -12.84 29.53
C LEU A 324 -10.92 -13.78 30.74
N SER A 325 -12.15 -13.91 31.24
CA SER A 325 -12.49 -14.98 32.17
C SER A 325 -12.53 -16.32 31.43
N ALA A 326 -11.98 -17.36 32.05
CA ALA A 326 -12.00 -18.74 31.54
C ALA A 326 -13.13 -19.59 32.15
N GLU A 327 -13.83 -19.09 33.17
CA GLU A 327 -14.74 -19.88 34.01
C GLU A 327 -15.85 -20.55 33.20
N LYS A 328 -16.47 -19.81 32.28
CA LYS A 328 -17.52 -20.32 31.41
C LYS A 328 -17.02 -21.39 30.44
N LEU A 329 -15.88 -21.15 29.78
CA LEU A 329 -15.25 -22.11 28.86
C LEU A 329 -14.90 -23.43 29.57
N ARG A 330 -14.47 -23.35 30.85
CA ARG A 330 -14.19 -24.53 31.67
C ARG A 330 -15.47 -25.22 32.17
N SER A 331 -16.50 -24.48 32.58
CA SER A 331 -17.74 -25.05 33.12
C SER A 331 -18.57 -25.81 32.08
N ILE A 332 -18.56 -25.38 30.81
CA ILE A 332 -19.16 -26.17 29.69
C ILE A 332 -18.36 -27.43 29.35
N GLY A 333 -17.13 -27.57 29.88
CA GLY A 333 -16.29 -28.77 29.79
C GLY A 333 -15.17 -28.74 28.75
N PHE A 334 -14.79 -27.58 28.21
CA PHE A 334 -13.59 -27.48 27.37
C PHE A 334 -12.35 -27.20 28.23
N THR A 335 -11.48 -28.20 28.39
CA THR A 335 -10.34 -28.16 29.33
C THR A 335 -8.95 -28.08 28.70
N GLU A 336 -8.83 -28.13 27.36
CA GLU A 336 -7.53 -27.99 26.69
C GLU A 336 -6.91 -26.61 26.93
N GLN A 337 -5.58 -26.57 26.98
CA GLN A 337 -4.77 -25.35 27.06
C GLN A 337 -3.40 -25.53 26.43
N GLN A 338 -2.75 -24.40 26.13
CA GLN A 338 -1.43 -24.30 25.53
C GLN A 338 -0.68 -23.12 26.17
N SER A 339 0.64 -23.18 26.34
CA SER A 339 1.37 -22.01 26.80
C SER A 339 1.36 -20.94 25.71
N PRO A 340 0.98 -19.67 25.99
CA PRO A 340 1.02 -18.59 25.02
C PRO A 340 2.36 -18.46 24.29
N ALA A 341 3.49 -18.68 24.98
CA ALA A 341 4.81 -18.68 24.35
C ALA A 341 4.97 -19.80 23.32
N ASP A 342 4.55 -21.03 23.64
CA ASP A 342 4.60 -22.15 22.69
C ASP A 342 3.62 -21.94 21.51
N SER A 343 2.49 -21.21 21.68
CA SER A 343 1.61 -20.76 20.59
C SER A 343 2.27 -19.79 19.61
N TRP A 344 3.04 -18.81 20.10
CA TRP A 344 3.86 -17.94 19.24
C TRP A 344 4.92 -18.76 18.48
N MET A 345 5.58 -19.70 19.16
CA MET A 345 6.54 -20.59 18.53
C MET A 345 5.89 -21.53 17.49
N GLU A 346 4.66 -21.98 17.70
CA GLU A 346 3.89 -22.76 16.72
C GLU A 346 3.56 -21.91 15.48
N ALA A 347 3.06 -20.68 15.66
CA ALA A 347 2.77 -19.76 14.57
C ALA A 347 3.99 -19.50 13.67
N PHE A 348 5.19 -19.38 14.25
CA PHE A 348 6.45 -19.22 13.50
C PHE A 348 6.96 -20.52 12.86
N LYS A 349 6.69 -21.69 13.46
CA LYS A 349 7.03 -23.01 12.89
C LYS A 349 6.09 -23.43 11.76
N MET A 350 4.82 -23.02 11.81
CA MET A 350 3.78 -23.48 10.89
C MET A 350 4.16 -23.38 9.41
N PRO A 351 4.70 -22.25 8.90
CA PRO A 351 5.18 -22.15 7.51
C PRO A 351 6.24 -23.20 7.14
N LEU A 352 7.07 -23.62 8.10
CA LEU A 352 8.14 -24.59 7.91
C LEU A 352 7.57 -26.01 7.89
N THR A 353 6.78 -26.38 8.90
CA THR A 353 6.15 -27.72 8.98
C THR A 353 5.15 -27.95 7.84
N SER A 354 4.40 -26.91 7.45
CA SER A 354 3.54 -26.90 6.27
C SER A 354 4.31 -27.15 4.97
N ARG A 355 5.56 -26.68 4.87
CA ARG A 355 6.43 -26.95 3.72
C ARG A 355 6.99 -28.37 3.75
N GLN A 356 7.44 -28.87 4.90
CA GLN A 356 7.87 -30.27 5.07
C GLN A 356 6.75 -31.27 4.72
N ARG A 357 5.48 -30.98 5.07
CA ARG A 357 4.31 -31.78 4.67
C ARG A 357 4.07 -31.82 3.15
N ARG A 358 4.60 -30.85 2.38
CA ARG A 358 4.47 -30.71 0.93
C ARG A 358 5.68 -31.29 0.17
N ASP A 359 6.85 -31.24 0.80
CA ASP A 359 8.18 -31.53 0.25
C ASP A 359 9.00 -32.24 1.35
N PRO A 360 8.92 -33.58 1.46
CA PRO A 360 9.50 -34.33 2.59
C PRO A 360 11.03 -34.24 2.69
N ASP A 361 11.70 -34.03 1.56
CA ASP A 361 13.15 -33.90 1.47
C ASP A 361 13.63 -32.47 1.80
N TRP A 362 12.72 -31.53 2.06
CA TRP A 362 13.06 -30.15 2.42
C TRP A 362 13.41 -30.00 3.90
N GLU A 363 14.70 -29.94 4.21
CA GLU A 363 15.16 -29.56 5.55
C GLU A 363 14.89 -28.06 5.86
N PRO A 364 14.28 -27.74 7.02
CA PRO A 364 14.11 -26.36 7.45
C PRO A 364 15.43 -25.74 7.95
N PRO A 365 15.64 -24.42 7.79
CA PRO A 365 16.80 -23.73 8.37
C PRO A 365 16.81 -23.88 9.91
N THR A 366 17.96 -24.22 10.48
CA THR A 366 18.04 -24.76 11.86
C THR A 366 18.12 -23.69 12.95
N PHE A 367 16.98 -23.06 13.24
CA PHE A 367 16.75 -22.26 14.43
C PHE A 367 16.48 -23.17 15.65
N LYS A 368 17.54 -23.68 16.28
CA LYS A 368 17.43 -24.56 17.46
C LYS A 368 17.23 -23.75 18.74
N ILE A 369 15.99 -23.59 19.20
CA ILE A 369 15.71 -23.23 20.61
C ILE A 369 16.42 -24.26 21.51
N LYS A 370 17.11 -23.80 22.56
CA LYS A 370 17.51 -24.64 23.69
C LYS A 370 16.73 -24.25 24.94
N LYS A 371 15.63 -24.97 25.24
CA LYS A 371 15.13 -25.07 26.62
C LYS A 371 16.26 -25.71 27.48
N GLY A 372 16.39 -25.26 28.73
CA GLY A 372 17.69 -25.20 29.41
C GLY A 372 18.24 -26.49 30.06
N LYS A 373 19.50 -26.36 30.54
CA LYS A 373 20.36 -27.36 31.21
C LYS A 373 20.97 -28.43 30.29
N LYS A 374 22.03 -29.08 30.81
CA LYS A 374 23.07 -29.82 30.06
C LYS A 374 22.71 -31.29 29.91
N ASP A 375 23.36 -31.94 28.94
CA ASP A 375 24.27 -33.03 29.33
C ASP A 375 25.60 -32.96 28.55
N ILE A 376 26.62 -33.71 28.98
CA ILE A 376 27.98 -33.70 28.41
C ILE A 376 28.48 -35.12 28.11
N THR A 377 28.37 -35.57 26.85
CA THR A 377 29.36 -36.44 26.19
C THR A 377 29.14 -36.45 24.68
N ASP A 378 29.90 -35.63 23.93
CA ASP A 378 30.74 -36.18 22.85
C ASP A 378 31.80 -35.17 22.40
N LYS A 379 33.03 -35.64 22.14
CA LYS A 379 34.12 -34.80 21.61
C LYS A 379 34.35 -35.08 20.13
N GLY A 380 33.37 -34.67 19.31
CA GLY A 380 33.55 -34.61 17.86
C GLY A 380 34.83 -33.83 17.47
N PRO A 381 35.52 -34.21 16.39
CA PRO A 381 36.83 -33.66 16.06
C PRO A 381 36.77 -32.15 15.78
N GLN A 382 37.75 -31.42 16.33
CA GLN A 382 37.83 -29.95 16.21
C GLN A 382 37.88 -29.50 14.74
N PRO A 383 37.14 -28.45 14.34
CA PRO A 383 36.99 -28.07 12.94
C PRO A 383 38.30 -27.52 12.35
N LYS A 384 38.85 -28.22 11.35
CA LYS A 384 40.03 -27.78 10.58
C LYS A 384 39.85 -26.35 10.05
N SER A 385 40.90 -25.53 10.18
CA SER A 385 40.90 -24.15 9.64
C SER A 385 40.76 -24.13 8.11
N ARG A 386 40.33 -23.00 7.53
CA ARG A 386 40.23 -22.86 6.05
C ARG A 386 41.57 -23.11 5.35
N LYS A 387 42.70 -22.78 5.99
CA LYS A 387 44.06 -23.07 5.48
C LYS A 387 44.35 -24.57 5.48
N ALA A 388 44.03 -25.29 6.57
CA ALA A 388 44.21 -26.74 6.64
C ALA A 388 43.38 -27.49 5.59
N ARG A 389 42.10 -27.13 5.43
CA ARG A 389 41.20 -27.73 4.42
C ARG A 389 41.56 -27.41 2.96
N PHE A 390 42.33 -26.35 2.72
CA PHE A 390 42.81 -26.03 1.38
C PHE A 390 44.01 -26.89 0.93
N HIS A 391 44.73 -27.51 1.89
CA HIS A 391 45.89 -28.37 1.62
C HIS A 391 45.59 -29.87 1.82
N ASP A 392 44.36 -30.23 2.23
CA ASP A 392 43.93 -31.61 2.39
C ASP A 392 43.46 -32.20 1.03
N PRO A 393 44.14 -33.21 0.46
CA PRO A 393 43.79 -33.75 -0.86
C PRO A 393 42.51 -34.60 -0.84
N THR A 394 41.96 -34.94 0.32
CA THR A 394 40.73 -35.74 0.43
C THR A 394 39.48 -34.86 0.27
N GLU A 395 39.44 -33.68 0.88
CA GLU A 395 38.26 -32.81 0.86
C GLU A 395 37.89 -32.27 -0.54
N PRO A 396 36.59 -32.15 -0.86
CA PRO A 396 36.13 -31.57 -2.13
C PRO A 396 36.30 -30.04 -2.21
N PHE A 397 36.51 -29.38 -1.07
CA PHE A 397 36.55 -27.91 -0.94
C PHE A 397 37.69 -27.24 -1.74
N GLY A 398 38.82 -27.95 -1.96
CA GLY A 398 39.93 -27.45 -2.78
C GLY A 398 39.79 -27.71 -4.28
N LYS A 399 39.10 -28.78 -4.69
CA LYS A 399 39.24 -29.38 -6.05
C LYS A 399 38.62 -28.55 -7.19
N LYS A 400 37.67 -27.66 -6.86
CA LYS A 400 37.10 -26.67 -7.80
C LYS A 400 37.82 -25.31 -7.80
N SER A 401 38.86 -25.12 -6.97
CA SER A 401 39.61 -23.86 -6.94
C SER A 401 40.56 -23.74 -8.13
N LEU A 402 40.49 -22.61 -8.84
CA LEU A 402 41.40 -22.27 -9.94
C LEU A 402 42.88 -22.37 -9.50
N VAL A 403 43.18 -21.98 -8.26
CA VAL A 403 44.54 -22.04 -7.68
C VAL A 403 45.03 -23.48 -7.49
N TYR A 404 44.14 -24.41 -7.14
CA TYR A 404 44.48 -25.84 -7.07
C TYR A 404 44.69 -26.42 -8.48
N GLN A 405 43.81 -26.08 -9.42
CA GLN A 405 43.89 -26.54 -10.81
C GLN A 405 45.15 -26.03 -11.54
N LEU A 406 45.62 -24.82 -11.22
CA LEU A 406 46.87 -24.25 -11.74
C LEU A 406 48.14 -24.88 -11.14
N LYS A 407 48.11 -25.38 -9.89
CA LYS A 407 49.27 -26.07 -9.28
C LYS A 407 49.32 -27.57 -9.57
N ASN A 408 48.18 -28.24 -9.49
CA ASN A 408 48.06 -29.70 -9.38
C ASN A 408 47.12 -30.33 -10.42
N GLY A 409 46.56 -29.55 -11.36
CA GLY A 409 45.63 -30.02 -12.39
C GLY A 409 46.17 -29.87 -13.82
N PRO A 410 45.48 -30.47 -14.82
CA PRO A 410 45.92 -30.47 -16.23
C PRO A 410 45.99 -29.07 -16.86
N ALA A 411 45.40 -28.05 -16.24
CA ALA A 411 45.58 -26.66 -16.64
C ALA A 411 47.06 -26.22 -16.60
N ARG A 412 47.88 -26.80 -15.70
CA ARG A 412 49.31 -26.51 -15.59
C ARG A 412 50.10 -26.91 -16.84
N GLU A 413 49.80 -28.06 -17.42
CA GLU A 413 50.43 -28.52 -18.68
C GLU A 413 50.01 -27.64 -19.86
N LYS A 414 48.72 -27.24 -19.89
CA LYS A 414 48.19 -26.34 -20.92
C LYS A 414 48.83 -24.95 -20.84
N LEU A 415 49.11 -24.45 -19.63
CA LEU A 415 49.84 -23.19 -19.41
C LEU A 415 51.32 -23.30 -19.81
N ALA A 416 51.97 -24.45 -19.53
CA ALA A 416 53.37 -24.68 -19.88
C ALA A 416 53.59 -24.68 -21.41
N ARG A 417 52.70 -25.32 -22.18
CA ARG A 417 52.74 -25.29 -23.66
C ARG A 417 52.61 -23.87 -24.23
N LEU A 418 51.66 -23.09 -23.71
CA LEU A 418 51.46 -21.69 -24.10
C LEU A 418 52.62 -20.76 -23.71
N ALA A 419 53.41 -21.13 -22.70
CA ALA A 419 54.62 -20.39 -22.33
C ALA A 419 55.78 -20.65 -23.31
N THR A 420 55.94 -21.88 -23.79
CA THR A 420 56.99 -22.24 -24.77
C THR A 420 56.78 -21.65 -26.18
N GLU A 421 55.55 -21.27 -26.53
CA GLU A 421 55.23 -20.69 -27.85
C GLU A 421 55.51 -19.18 -27.96
N LYS A 422 55.81 -18.48 -26.85
CA LYS A 422 55.96 -17.00 -26.82
C LYS A 422 57.39 -16.46 -26.77
N SER A 423 58.40 -17.29 -27.02
CA SER A 423 59.83 -16.87 -26.92
C SER A 423 60.58 -16.85 -28.25
N ARG A 424 60.29 -15.86 -29.13
CA ARG A 424 61.23 -15.26 -30.10
C ARG A 424 60.70 -13.90 -30.64
N PRO A 425 61.56 -12.95 -31.10
CA PRO A 425 61.23 -11.51 -31.02
C PRO A 425 61.31 -10.69 -32.33
N ASN A 426 60.75 -9.46 -32.28
CA ASN A 426 60.90 -8.30 -33.20
C ASN A 426 60.44 -8.51 -34.66
N MET A 427 59.76 -7.54 -35.31
CA MET A 427 60.15 -6.14 -35.53
C MET A 427 58.97 -5.14 -35.55
N ASN A 428 59.31 -3.84 -35.62
CA ASN A 428 58.42 -2.67 -35.53
C ASN A 428 57.28 -2.61 -36.56
N GLY A 429 56.13 -2.07 -36.14
CA GLY A 429 55.04 -1.59 -36.99
C GLY A 429 54.18 -0.57 -36.22
N VAL A 430 53.77 0.53 -36.87
CA VAL A 430 52.97 1.63 -36.29
C VAL A 430 51.52 1.52 -36.77
N ILE A 431 50.60 2.37 -36.26
CA ILE A 431 49.19 2.53 -36.66
C ILE A 431 48.26 1.46 -36.06
N SER A 432 47.03 1.75 -35.57
CA SER A 432 46.48 2.99 -34.99
C SER A 432 45.22 2.63 -34.18
N LYS A 433 44.73 3.57 -33.39
CA LYS A 433 43.37 3.59 -32.85
C LYS A 433 42.37 3.75 -34.01
N ASP A 434 41.78 2.64 -34.47
CA ASP A 434 40.42 2.50 -35.04
C ASP A 434 40.19 1.07 -35.57
N ALA A 435 39.98 0.11 -34.65
CA ALA A 435 39.70 -1.29 -34.97
C ALA A 435 38.97 -2.01 -33.82
N PHE A 436 37.83 -1.46 -33.35
CA PHE A 436 36.98 -2.11 -32.34
C PHE A 436 35.52 -2.31 -32.79
N ASP A 437 35.11 -1.67 -33.90
CA ASP A 437 33.81 -1.88 -34.55
C ASP A 437 33.97 -2.49 -35.95
N ARG A 438 33.93 -3.82 -36.04
CA ARG A 438 33.09 -4.62 -36.98
C ARG A 438 33.51 -6.08 -37.06
N SER A 439 32.50 -6.91 -37.35
CA SER A 439 32.55 -8.24 -37.98
C SER A 439 33.57 -9.26 -37.46
N PHE A 440 33.06 -10.28 -36.76
CA PHE A 440 33.21 -11.67 -37.22
C PHE A 440 32.03 -12.54 -36.75
N GLU A 441 30.93 -12.48 -37.50
CA GLU A 441 30.20 -13.71 -37.89
C GLU A 441 30.77 -14.17 -39.25
N GLU A 442 30.31 -15.34 -39.75
CA GLU A 442 30.78 -16.04 -40.96
C GLU A 442 32.21 -16.63 -40.84
N SER A 443 32.51 -17.86 -41.27
CA SER A 443 31.71 -19.08 -41.51
C SER A 443 32.62 -20.30 -41.18
N ASP A 444 32.30 -21.59 -41.28
CA ASP A 444 31.17 -22.38 -41.83
C ASP A 444 31.11 -23.71 -41.00
N GLY A 445 30.28 -24.74 -41.23
CA GLY A 445 29.32 -25.03 -42.30
C GLY A 445 29.44 -26.48 -42.80
N LEU A 446 28.49 -27.35 -42.44
CA LEU A 446 28.31 -28.66 -43.07
C LEU A 446 26.81 -28.99 -43.19
N ALA A 447 26.31 -28.99 -44.43
CA ALA A 447 24.95 -29.38 -44.75
C ALA A 447 24.79 -30.92 -44.77
N GLY A 448 23.60 -31.40 -44.39
CA GLY A 448 23.26 -32.82 -44.45
C GLY A 448 23.15 -33.35 -45.88
N GLY A 449 24.18 -34.06 -46.34
CA GLY A 449 24.25 -34.64 -47.67
C GLY A 449 23.28 -35.80 -47.93
N SER A 450 22.25 -35.52 -48.73
CA SER A 450 21.65 -36.36 -49.77
C SER A 450 21.99 -37.87 -49.89
N LYS A 451 20.91 -38.65 -50.08
CA LYS A 451 20.77 -40.01 -50.68
C LYS A 451 20.76 -41.24 -49.74
N LYS A 452 19.67 -42.02 -49.91
CA LYS A 452 19.40 -43.38 -49.42
C LYS A 452 19.87 -44.43 -50.45
N GLN A 453 19.51 -45.70 -50.18
CA GLN A 453 19.24 -46.84 -51.11
C GLN A 453 20.41 -47.79 -51.42
N PRO A 454 20.17 -49.06 -51.86
CA PRO A 454 18.90 -49.61 -52.37
C PRO A 454 18.41 -51.01 -51.90
N SER A 455 17.09 -51.17 -51.97
CA SER A 455 16.32 -52.32 -52.50
C SER A 455 14.92 -51.77 -52.85
N GLY A 456 14.26 -52.00 -53.98
CA GLY A 456 14.09 -53.25 -54.75
C GLY A 456 12.68 -53.79 -54.45
N SER A 457 11.73 -53.96 -55.37
CA SER A 457 11.77 -54.05 -56.85
C SER A 457 10.72 -53.14 -57.55
N ASP A 458 10.29 -53.47 -58.78
CA ASP A 458 9.80 -52.53 -59.82
C ASP A 458 8.57 -53.05 -60.63
N ARG A 459 7.77 -52.11 -61.19
CA ARG A 459 7.04 -52.13 -62.50
C ARG A 459 5.64 -51.45 -62.54
N SER A 460 5.65 -50.21 -63.05
CA SER A 460 4.78 -49.64 -64.11
C SER A 460 3.26 -49.96 -64.31
N LYS A 461 2.53 -48.86 -64.64
CA LYS A 461 1.38 -48.71 -65.59
C LYS A 461 -0.11 -48.80 -65.15
N ASN A 462 -0.91 -48.04 -65.92
CA ASN A 462 -2.37 -48.06 -66.16
C ASN A 462 -3.37 -47.31 -65.23
N LYS A 463 -4.00 -46.27 -65.82
CA LYS A 463 -5.46 -45.94 -65.72
C LYS A 463 -6.27 -46.98 -66.55
N PRO A 464 -7.64 -47.00 -66.59
CA PRO A 464 -8.66 -46.07 -66.05
C PRO A 464 -9.83 -46.77 -65.31
N GLY A 465 -10.94 -46.05 -65.04
CA GLY A 465 -12.29 -46.69 -65.08
C GLY A 465 -13.33 -46.32 -64.01
N ALA A 466 -14.20 -45.36 -64.34
CA ALA A 466 -15.68 -45.40 -64.25
C ALA A 466 -16.48 -46.06 -63.08
N LYS A 467 -17.55 -45.34 -62.66
CA LYS A 467 -18.89 -45.84 -62.21
C LYS A 467 -18.98 -46.56 -60.83
N ASP A 468 -20.13 -46.63 -60.15
CA ASP A 468 -21.41 -45.88 -60.21
C ASP A 468 -22.05 -45.88 -58.79
N ASP A 469 -23.30 -45.42 -58.66
CA ASP A 469 -24.22 -45.61 -57.52
C ASP A 469 -23.94 -44.87 -56.17
N GLY A 470 -24.94 -44.32 -55.46
CA GLY A 470 -26.32 -44.07 -55.89
C GLY A 470 -27.36 -43.77 -54.77
N LYS A 471 -27.84 -42.52 -54.70
CA LYS A 471 -29.08 -42.05 -53.98
C LYS A 471 -28.99 -42.16 -52.43
N PHE A 472 -29.85 -41.56 -51.59
CA PHE A 472 -30.99 -40.63 -51.70
C PHE A 472 -30.65 -39.34 -50.85
N ALA A 473 -31.14 -38.10 -51.08
CA ALA A 473 -32.52 -37.57 -51.03
C ALA A 473 -33.25 -37.84 -49.69
N LYS A 474 -34.03 -36.94 -49.06
CA LYS A 474 -34.48 -35.53 -49.27
C LYS A 474 -34.91 -34.97 -47.88
N GLY A 475 -35.32 -33.72 -47.63
CA GLY A 475 -35.56 -32.50 -48.44
C GLY A 475 -35.72 -31.29 -47.48
N GLU A 476 -35.53 -30.03 -47.88
CA GLU A 476 -36.41 -29.16 -48.71
C GLU A 476 -37.65 -28.53 -48.01
N ARG A 477 -37.56 -27.22 -47.70
CA ARG A 477 -38.37 -26.09 -48.26
C ARG A 477 -37.77 -24.76 -47.73
N GLN A 478 -37.41 -23.75 -48.54
CA GLN A 478 -38.17 -22.89 -49.49
C GLN A 478 -39.05 -21.84 -48.75
N LEU A 479 -39.17 -20.57 -49.16
CA LEU A 479 -38.87 -19.84 -50.42
C LEU A 479 -37.94 -18.60 -50.17
N ARG A 480 -37.12 -18.09 -51.11
CA ARG A 480 -37.36 -17.11 -52.23
C ARG A 480 -38.11 -15.82 -51.80
N GLN A 481 -37.85 -14.63 -52.35
CA GLN A 481 -37.27 -14.25 -53.66
C GLN A 481 -36.18 -13.16 -53.53
N ASP A 482 -35.74 -12.46 -54.60
CA ASP A 482 -34.92 -12.83 -55.79
C ASP A 482 -34.70 -11.54 -56.64
N GLY A 483 -33.47 -11.16 -57.01
CA GLY A 483 -33.11 -9.93 -57.78
C GLY A 483 -32.07 -9.04 -57.07
N ASP A 484 -30.77 -9.01 -57.37
CA ASP A 484 -29.94 -9.20 -58.58
C ASP A 484 -29.71 -7.91 -59.41
N GLY A 485 -28.46 -7.74 -59.88
CA GLY A 485 -27.93 -6.45 -60.37
C GLY A 485 -26.40 -6.38 -60.39
N ARG A 486 -25.75 -7.23 -61.20
CA ARG A 486 -24.30 -7.21 -61.50
C ARG A 486 -23.99 -6.09 -62.53
N GLN A 487 -22.75 -5.65 -62.81
CA GLN A 487 -21.58 -6.43 -63.24
C GLN A 487 -20.22 -5.71 -63.11
N ASP A 488 -19.16 -6.53 -63.02
CA ASP A 488 -17.88 -6.54 -63.76
C ASP A 488 -17.33 -5.24 -64.41
N ARG A 489 -16.00 -4.99 -64.57
CA ARG A 489 -14.73 -5.62 -64.15
C ARG A 489 -13.57 -4.69 -64.59
N PHE A 490 -12.41 -4.80 -63.94
CA PHE A 490 -11.09 -5.20 -64.50
C PHE A 490 -9.89 -4.64 -63.71
N ASN A 491 -8.73 -5.28 -63.86
CA ASN A 491 -7.50 -5.01 -63.13
C ASN A 491 -6.29 -5.39 -64.01
N ASP A 492 -5.49 -4.39 -64.40
CA ASP A 492 -4.12 -4.49 -64.94
C ASP A 492 -3.56 -3.07 -65.15
N LYS A 493 -2.26 -2.78 -65.21
CA LYS A 493 -1.05 -3.32 -64.56
C LYS A 493 0.15 -2.42 -64.95
N ARG A 494 1.20 -2.43 -64.12
CA ARG A 494 2.61 -2.07 -64.43
C ARG A 494 2.98 -0.58 -64.64
N ARG A 495 4.27 -0.34 -64.39
CA ARG A 495 5.03 0.92 -64.49
C ARG A 495 5.68 1.07 -65.89
N PRO A 496 6.27 2.23 -66.21
CA PRO A 496 7.74 2.26 -66.32
C PRO A 496 8.40 3.34 -65.43
N ARG A 497 9.65 3.73 -65.74
CA ARG A 497 10.65 4.29 -64.80
C ARG A 497 11.60 5.26 -65.55
N ASP A 498 12.44 5.96 -64.79
CA ASP A 498 13.71 6.63 -65.15
C ASP A 498 13.63 8.05 -65.78
N GLY A 499 14.65 8.87 -65.46
CA GLY A 499 14.79 10.28 -65.89
C GLY A 499 15.47 11.17 -64.82
N ASP A 500 16.78 11.41 -64.96
CA ASP A 500 17.64 12.09 -63.97
C ASP A 500 18.15 13.50 -64.41
N GLU A 501 18.73 14.21 -63.43
CA GLU A 501 19.94 15.06 -63.53
C GLU A 501 19.94 16.58 -63.91
N TYR A 502 20.84 17.32 -63.21
CA TYR A 502 21.40 18.69 -63.41
C TYR A 502 20.47 19.93 -63.28
N ALA A 503 20.93 21.15 -62.90
CA ALA A 503 22.28 21.69 -62.60
C ALA A 503 22.23 22.70 -61.40
N LYS A 504 23.10 22.64 -60.37
CA LYS A 504 24.40 23.36 -60.18
C LYS A 504 24.40 24.92 -60.14
N GLY A 505 24.82 25.49 -59.00
CA GLY A 505 25.34 26.88 -58.85
C GLY A 505 25.12 27.46 -57.44
N GLY A 506 26.05 28.21 -56.80
CA GLY A 506 27.43 28.50 -57.19
C GLY A 506 28.21 29.53 -56.33
N ARG A 507 28.65 29.15 -55.12
CA ARG A 507 29.78 29.74 -54.30
C ARG A 507 29.79 31.23 -53.88
N GLN A 508 30.05 31.41 -52.58
CA GLN A 508 31.05 32.29 -51.93
C GLN A 508 31.25 33.76 -52.36
N LEU A 509 31.27 34.65 -51.36
CA LEU A 509 32.44 35.50 -51.12
C LEU A 509 32.64 35.75 -49.61
N ARG A 510 33.75 36.39 -49.24
CA ARG A 510 34.25 36.64 -47.87
C ARG A 510 34.72 38.10 -47.79
N GLN A 511 35.25 38.48 -46.62
CA GLN A 511 36.01 39.73 -46.32
C GLN A 511 35.14 40.97 -45.98
N ASP A 512 35.57 41.87 -45.07
CA ASP A 512 36.53 41.74 -43.95
C ASP A 512 36.37 42.92 -42.96
N ARG A 513 36.98 42.77 -41.75
CA ARG A 513 37.74 43.73 -40.89
C ARG A 513 37.55 45.27 -40.99
N ASP A 514 37.88 46.08 -39.98
CA ASP A 514 38.61 45.88 -38.70
C ASP A 514 38.18 46.92 -37.64
N GLY A 515 38.57 46.75 -36.37
CA GLY A 515 38.40 47.80 -35.34
C GLY A 515 38.77 47.38 -33.91
N TRP A 516 39.85 47.93 -33.35
CA TRP A 516 40.35 47.68 -31.98
C TRP A 516 40.40 48.98 -31.17
N GLN A 517 40.07 48.95 -29.86
CA GLN A 517 41.04 49.19 -28.75
C GLN A 517 40.39 49.23 -27.34
N ASP A 518 40.73 48.21 -26.56
CA ASP A 518 41.09 48.18 -25.13
C ASP A 518 40.91 49.43 -24.22
N ARG A 519 40.20 49.25 -23.08
CA ARG A 519 40.80 49.48 -21.74
C ARG A 519 40.06 48.83 -20.56
N SER A 520 40.84 48.12 -19.74
CA SER A 520 40.77 47.88 -18.28
C SER A 520 39.74 48.68 -17.44
N GLN A 521 39.13 48.16 -16.36
CA GLN A 521 39.23 46.85 -15.66
C GLN A 521 37.91 46.61 -14.84
N THR A 522 37.71 45.77 -13.80
CA THR A 522 38.58 45.13 -12.77
C THR A 522 37.94 43.81 -12.24
N ALA A 523 38.51 43.21 -11.20
CA ALA A 523 38.06 42.01 -10.46
C ALA A 523 36.94 42.30 -9.42
N GLY A 524 36.24 41.32 -8.83
CA GLY A 524 36.29 39.84 -8.90
C GLY A 524 35.85 39.23 -7.54
N THR A 525 35.79 37.92 -7.30
CA THR A 525 35.98 36.71 -8.12
C THR A 525 35.01 35.62 -7.61
N GLY A 526 34.87 34.49 -8.31
CA GLY A 526 34.12 33.33 -7.78
C GLY A 526 34.65 32.00 -8.30
N ARG A 527 34.42 30.91 -7.54
CA ARG A 527 34.32 29.51 -8.02
C ARG A 527 34.00 28.52 -6.88
N GLN A 528 32.87 27.82 -7.03
CA GLN A 528 32.72 26.36 -6.94
C GLN A 528 34.01 25.52 -6.76
N TRP A 529 33.98 24.51 -5.87
CA TRP A 529 34.70 23.22 -6.02
C TRP A 529 34.05 22.10 -5.16
N THR A 530 34.56 20.86 -5.27
CA THR A 530 33.86 19.61 -4.97
C THR A 530 34.18 18.96 -3.60
N GLN A 531 33.39 17.95 -3.23
CA GLN A 531 33.76 16.96 -2.21
C GLN A 531 35.03 16.18 -2.58
N SER A 532 35.82 15.81 -1.57
CA SER A 532 36.59 14.56 -1.51
C SER A 532 36.88 14.21 -0.05
N SER A 533 37.26 12.96 0.24
CA SER A 533 37.34 12.44 1.61
C SER A 533 38.65 11.73 1.90
N ALA A 534 39.32 12.15 2.98
CA ALA A 534 40.35 11.42 3.70
C ALA A 534 40.47 12.01 5.11
N GLY A 535 40.97 11.23 6.06
CA GLY A 535 41.42 11.72 7.37
C GLY A 535 42.54 10.83 7.87
N TRP A 536 43.06 11.09 9.08
CA TRP A 536 43.52 10.08 10.06
C TRP A 536 44.14 10.75 11.30
N GLN A 537 44.05 10.03 12.43
CA GLN A 537 44.82 10.20 13.68
C GLN A 537 44.68 11.52 14.47
N GLY A 538 44.88 11.41 15.78
CA GLY A 538 44.97 12.52 16.74
C GLY A 538 46.03 12.21 17.80
N ARG A 539 46.24 13.12 18.75
CA ARG A 539 47.18 12.91 19.87
C ARG A 539 46.77 13.65 21.15
N SER A 540 47.27 13.19 22.28
CA SER A 540 46.95 13.64 23.63
C SER A 540 47.75 14.86 24.11
N GLY A 541 47.18 15.59 25.09
CA GLY A 541 47.82 16.64 25.88
C GLY A 541 47.12 16.78 27.25
N THR A 542 47.82 17.25 28.29
CA THR A 542 47.41 17.09 29.70
C THR A 542 47.59 18.35 30.56
N ALA A 543 46.88 18.40 31.70
CA ALA A 543 46.99 19.35 32.83
C ALA A 543 46.55 20.82 32.56
N GLY A 544 46.21 21.63 33.57
CA GLY A 544 45.92 21.31 34.98
C GLY A 544 45.92 22.53 35.93
N THR A 545 45.07 22.47 36.99
CA THR A 545 45.13 23.22 38.28
C THR A 545 45.28 24.77 38.33
N GLY A 546 44.38 25.44 39.07
CA GLY A 546 44.56 26.82 39.56
C GLY A 546 43.57 27.19 40.69
N ARG A 547 43.96 28.03 41.67
CA ARG A 547 43.18 28.39 42.88
C ARG A 547 43.48 29.82 43.40
N SER A 548 42.45 30.60 43.75
CA SER A 548 42.39 31.52 44.92
C SER A 548 40.90 31.94 45.16
N ARG A 549 40.34 32.27 46.36
CA ARG A 549 40.75 32.99 47.60
C ARG A 549 41.00 34.50 47.38
N ARG A 550 40.64 35.48 48.24
CA ARG A 550 39.96 35.63 49.58
C ARG A 550 39.04 36.92 49.53
N GLU A 551 38.51 37.58 50.57
CA GLU A 551 37.60 37.40 51.76
C GLU A 551 37.42 38.84 52.38
N ASP A 552 36.41 39.32 53.15
CA ASP A 552 35.02 38.96 53.52
C ASP A 552 34.35 40.14 54.35
N ALA A 553 33.01 40.12 54.57
CA ALA A 553 32.23 40.85 55.62
C ALA A 553 32.04 42.42 55.55
N PRO A 554 31.12 43.08 56.33
CA PRO A 554 29.74 42.71 56.77
C PRO A 554 28.64 43.85 56.75
N GLU A 555 27.37 43.42 56.94
CA GLU A 555 26.19 44.08 57.60
C GLU A 555 25.51 45.43 57.17
N ARG A 556 24.17 45.30 56.94
CA ARG A 556 23.00 46.10 57.45
C ARG A 556 22.29 47.25 56.67
N LEU A 557 20.99 46.95 56.42
CA LEU A 557 19.74 47.74 56.63
C LEU A 557 18.98 48.44 55.46
N THR A 558 17.65 48.31 55.56
CA THR A 558 16.53 49.14 55.03
C THR A 558 16.32 49.38 53.51
N GLY A 559 15.52 48.50 52.88
CA GLY A 559 14.18 48.81 52.33
C GLY A 559 13.98 49.62 51.02
N GLY A 560 13.11 49.12 50.12
CA GLY A 560 12.38 49.97 49.15
C GLY A 560 12.32 49.53 47.67
N TRP A 561 11.39 48.63 47.32
CA TRP A 561 10.72 48.44 46.02
C TRP A 561 11.32 48.99 44.69
N ARG A 562 11.75 48.10 43.77
CA ARG A 562 11.29 48.01 42.35
C ARG A 562 11.96 46.84 41.59
N GLU A 563 11.47 46.56 40.39
CA GLU A 563 11.77 45.35 39.58
C GLU A 563 13.10 45.39 38.80
N ALA A 564 13.80 44.25 38.73
CA ALA A 564 14.68 43.86 37.62
C ALA A 564 14.98 42.34 37.65
N ASN A 565 15.02 41.69 36.47
CA ASN A 565 15.22 40.24 36.34
C ASN A 565 16.70 39.77 36.34
N ARG A 566 16.96 38.59 36.92
CA ARG A 566 17.97 37.57 36.48
C ARG A 566 17.83 36.32 37.37
N SER A 567 17.16 35.24 36.93
CA SER A 567 17.65 34.17 36.03
C SER A 567 18.47 33.08 36.73
N ASP A 568 17.79 32.11 37.37
CA ASP A 568 18.37 30.83 37.82
C ASP A 568 17.99 29.72 36.82
N ASN A 569 18.91 29.37 35.92
CA ASN A 569 18.63 28.53 34.75
C ASN A 569 18.75 27.03 35.07
N ARG A 570 17.73 26.45 35.70
CA ARG A 570 17.59 24.98 35.82
C ARG A 570 16.79 24.41 34.66
N HIS A 571 17.48 23.75 33.73
CA HIS A 571 16.84 23.01 32.64
C HIS A 571 16.04 21.82 33.19
N ALA A 572 14.71 21.84 32.96
CA ALA A 572 13.82 20.73 33.27
C ALA A 572 14.18 19.49 32.43
N SER A 573 13.94 18.28 32.96
CA SER A 573 14.29 17.05 32.24
C SER A 573 13.21 16.68 31.21
N PRO A 574 13.53 15.90 30.16
CA PRO A 574 12.53 15.38 29.24
C PRO A 574 11.42 14.56 29.92
N ARG A 575 11.70 13.94 31.08
CA ARG A 575 10.72 13.17 31.86
C ARG A 575 9.66 14.05 32.54
N ASP A 576 9.98 15.32 32.82
CA ASP A 576 9.04 16.27 33.43
C ASP A 576 8.04 16.80 32.40
N LEU A 577 8.51 16.99 31.16
CA LEU A 577 7.71 17.48 30.03
C LEU A 577 6.68 16.48 29.49
N ALA A 578 6.82 15.19 29.83
CA ALA A 578 6.00 14.09 29.32
C ALA A 578 4.74 13.79 30.17
N LYS A 579 4.69 14.23 31.44
CA LYS A 579 3.52 13.99 32.31
C LYS A 579 2.27 14.78 31.88
N ASP A 580 2.46 15.87 31.15
CA ASP A 580 1.42 16.87 30.84
C ASP A 580 0.84 16.79 29.41
N ASP A 581 1.16 15.74 28.63
CA ASP A 581 0.50 15.52 27.33
C ASP A 581 -0.85 14.78 27.48
N SER A 582 -1.09 14.13 28.61
CA SER A 582 -2.38 13.50 28.94
C SER A 582 -3.51 14.53 29.21
N THR A 583 -3.13 15.76 29.52
CA THR A 583 -4.00 16.86 29.97
C THR A 583 -4.47 17.76 28.81
N ILE A 584 -3.70 17.87 27.71
CA ILE A 584 -4.07 18.67 26.54
C ILE A 584 -5.17 17.97 25.73
N ARG A 585 -6.42 18.24 26.11
CA ARG A 585 -7.63 17.88 25.35
C ARG A 585 -7.87 18.91 24.25
N ILE A 586 -7.90 18.46 23.00
CA ILE A 586 -8.39 19.30 21.90
C ILE A 586 -9.91 19.22 21.89
N HIS A 587 -10.57 20.36 22.10
CA HIS A 587 -12.01 20.48 21.96
C HIS A 587 -12.34 20.74 20.48
N HIS A 588 -13.25 19.93 19.92
CA HIS A 588 -13.83 20.15 18.60
C HIS A 588 -15.17 20.87 18.76
N THR A 589 -15.47 21.82 17.87
CA THR A 589 -16.76 22.53 17.79
C THR A 589 -17.90 21.60 17.35
N THR A 590 -17.58 20.61 16.49
CA THR A 590 -18.51 19.56 16.05
C THR A 590 -17.78 18.22 15.92
N ALA A 591 -18.51 17.10 15.95
CA ALA A 591 -17.92 15.77 15.73
C ALA A 591 -17.28 15.60 14.33
N ALA A 592 -17.64 16.46 13.37
CA ALA A 592 -17.10 16.47 12.00
C ALA A 592 -15.98 17.52 11.78
N SER A 593 -15.61 18.30 12.80
CA SER A 593 -14.61 19.38 12.67
C SER A 593 -13.23 18.86 12.22
N GLN A 594 -12.68 19.48 11.18
CA GLN A 594 -11.33 19.27 10.67
C GLN A 594 -10.40 20.41 11.11
N PHE A 595 -9.16 20.06 11.50
CA PHE A 595 -8.08 21.03 11.71
C PHE A 595 -7.23 21.19 10.44
N LEU A 596 -7.12 22.42 9.95
CA LEU A 596 -6.39 22.81 8.76
C LEU A 596 -5.08 23.48 9.17
N TYR A 597 -3.93 22.98 8.69
CA TYR A 597 -2.62 23.44 9.16
C TYR A 597 -1.63 23.80 8.04
N GLY A 598 -1.02 24.98 8.17
CA GLY A 598 -0.15 25.57 7.17
C GLY A 598 -0.84 26.65 6.34
N ARG A 599 -0.13 27.76 6.19
CA ARG A 599 -0.65 29.05 5.75
C ARG A 599 -1.58 29.01 4.54
N SER A 600 -1.15 28.44 3.42
CA SER A 600 -1.87 28.56 2.14
C SER A 600 -3.28 27.94 2.18
N VAL A 601 -3.48 26.87 2.96
CA VAL A 601 -4.81 26.25 3.15
C VAL A 601 -5.69 27.12 4.03
N VAL A 602 -5.15 27.60 5.15
CA VAL A 602 -5.83 28.50 6.09
C VAL A 602 -6.26 29.79 5.39
N GLU A 603 -5.36 30.40 4.61
CA GLU A 603 -5.60 31.63 3.85
C GLU A 603 -6.67 31.42 2.76
N ALA A 604 -6.61 30.31 2.01
CA ALA A 604 -7.62 29.98 1.01
C ALA A 604 -9.00 29.69 1.64
N ALA A 605 -9.06 28.93 2.73
CA ALA A 605 -10.31 28.63 3.44
C ALA A 605 -10.98 29.91 3.96
N LEU A 606 -10.19 30.83 4.56
CA LEU A 606 -10.67 32.15 5.00
C LEU A 606 -11.15 33.03 3.83
N LYS A 607 -10.41 33.03 2.71
CA LYS A 607 -10.72 33.86 1.53
C LYS A 607 -12.00 33.40 0.82
N TYR A 608 -12.09 32.12 0.47
CA TYR A 608 -13.17 31.56 -0.34
C TYR A 608 -14.37 31.08 0.48
N SER A 609 -14.18 30.72 1.76
CA SER A 609 -15.24 30.38 2.72
C SER A 609 -16.27 29.33 2.26
N ARG A 610 -15.85 28.39 1.40
CA ARG A 610 -16.71 27.30 0.89
C ARG A 610 -17.06 26.22 1.94
N ARG A 611 -16.90 26.52 3.22
CA ARG A 611 -17.23 25.67 4.37
C ARG A 611 -17.35 26.50 5.63
N ARG A 612 -18.01 25.97 6.66
CA ARG A 612 -18.18 26.66 7.95
C ARG A 612 -16.83 26.74 8.65
N LEU A 613 -16.43 27.95 9.05
CA LEU A 613 -15.15 28.20 9.73
C LEU A 613 -15.46 28.50 11.20
N TYR A 614 -14.80 27.81 12.12
CA TYR A 614 -15.12 27.89 13.55
C TYR A 614 -14.15 28.80 14.31
N ARG A 615 -12.85 28.44 14.33
CA ARG A 615 -11.84 29.12 15.14
C ARG A 615 -10.45 29.07 14.52
N LEU A 616 -9.76 30.21 14.47
CA LEU A 616 -8.40 30.37 13.98
C LEU A 616 -7.42 30.50 15.15
N TYR A 617 -6.50 29.56 15.27
CA TYR A 617 -5.40 29.57 16.22
C TYR A 617 -4.13 30.13 15.56
N ILE A 618 -3.50 31.15 16.15
CA ILE A 618 -2.27 31.78 15.65
C ILE A 618 -1.20 31.80 16.75
N TYR A 619 0.00 31.31 16.45
CA TYR A 619 1.13 31.35 17.39
C TYR A 619 1.75 32.76 17.48
N ASN A 620 1.80 33.30 18.69
CA ASN A 620 2.24 34.67 19.00
C ASN A 620 3.32 34.66 20.11
N GLY A 621 4.33 33.80 19.98
CA GLY A 621 5.52 33.80 20.83
C GLY A 621 6.68 34.62 20.23
N GLU A 622 7.69 34.92 21.05
CA GLU A 622 8.82 35.81 20.70
C GLU A 622 9.62 35.35 19.46
N ASP A 623 9.66 34.04 19.20
CA ASP A 623 10.35 33.43 18.05
C ASP A 623 9.63 33.71 16.68
N ARG A 624 8.54 34.49 16.66
CA ARG A 624 7.63 34.62 15.50
C ARG A 624 8.08 35.68 14.48
N GLN A 625 8.81 35.23 13.45
CA GLN A 625 9.38 36.13 12.41
C GLN A 625 8.39 36.71 11.38
N ASN A 626 7.15 36.19 11.24
CA ASN A 626 6.25 36.47 10.10
C ASN A 626 5.00 37.34 10.44
N LEU A 627 5.15 38.31 11.35
CA LEU A 627 4.04 39.09 11.93
C LEU A 627 3.14 39.79 10.89
N SER A 628 3.71 40.38 9.84
CA SER A 628 2.94 41.07 8.78
C SER A 628 2.02 40.13 7.99
N LEU A 629 2.46 38.90 7.77
CA LEU A 629 1.69 37.86 7.09
C LEU A 629 0.55 37.35 8.00
N ASP A 630 0.78 37.23 9.32
CA ASP A 630 -0.25 36.80 10.26
C ASP A 630 -1.36 37.85 10.43
N ALA A 631 -1.01 39.15 10.47
CA ALA A 631 -1.99 40.23 10.44
C ALA A 631 -2.95 40.16 9.23
N GLY A 632 -2.48 39.64 8.09
CA GLY A 632 -3.32 39.36 6.92
C GLY A 632 -4.36 38.25 7.18
N LEU A 633 -4.01 37.20 7.93
CA LEU A 633 -4.94 36.14 8.32
C LEU A 633 -5.95 36.64 9.36
N GLU A 634 -5.50 37.43 10.35
CA GLU A 634 -6.37 38.06 11.35
C GLU A 634 -7.41 38.97 10.70
N LYS A 635 -6.99 39.79 9.72
CA LYS A 635 -7.88 40.66 8.94
C LYS A 635 -8.90 39.87 8.11
N LEU A 636 -8.54 38.69 7.59
CA LEU A 636 -9.46 37.81 6.87
C LEU A 636 -10.45 37.11 7.84
N ALA A 637 -9.97 36.61 8.99
CA ALA A 637 -10.80 35.96 10.00
C ALA A 637 -11.81 36.91 10.63
N GLY A 638 -11.39 38.12 11.05
CA GLY A 638 -12.27 39.15 11.59
C GLY A 638 -13.35 39.58 10.60
N ARG A 639 -13.01 39.72 9.31
CA ARG A 639 -13.98 39.99 8.21
C ARG A 639 -15.01 38.87 7.99
N LYS A 640 -14.78 37.67 8.54
CA LYS A 640 -15.65 36.49 8.42
C LYS A 640 -16.32 36.10 9.75
N GLY A 641 -16.11 36.88 10.82
CA GLY A 641 -16.62 36.57 12.15
C GLY A 641 -15.99 35.34 12.82
N VAL A 642 -14.85 34.87 12.32
CA VAL A 642 -14.16 33.69 12.87
C VAL A 642 -13.39 34.09 14.13
N GLU A 643 -13.59 33.33 15.22
CA GLU A 643 -12.89 33.58 16.48
C GLU A 643 -11.37 33.40 16.33
N ILE A 644 -10.58 34.36 16.81
CA ILE A 644 -9.11 34.32 16.73
C ILE A 644 -8.52 34.06 18.11
N THR A 645 -7.95 32.87 18.31
CA THR A 645 -7.20 32.52 19.52
C THR A 645 -5.71 32.77 19.28
N LYS A 646 -5.13 33.77 19.95
CA LYS A 646 -3.67 33.95 19.96
C LYS A 646 -3.05 33.02 21.00
N VAL A 647 -2.03 32.27 20.58
CA VAL A 647 -1.46 31.14 21.33
C VAL A 647 -0.02 31.45 21.71
N GLY A 648 0.27 31.46 23.01
CA GLY A 648 1.62 31.62 23.56
C GLY A 648 2.47 30.35 23.46
N ARG A 649 3.65 30.35 24.09
CA ARG A 649 4.62 29.23 24.01
C ARG A 649 4.03 27.90 24.51
N ASP A 650 3.23 27.94 25.56
CA ASP A 650 2.69 26.74 26.22
C ASP A 650 1.63 26.04 25.34
N GLY A 651 0.80 26.81 24.65
CA GLY A 651 -0.22 26.31 23.73
C GLY A 651 0.31 25.86 22.37
N LEU A 652 1.60 26.06 22.06
CA LEU A 652 2.20 25.57 20.80
C LEU A 652 2.02 24.04 20.66
N ARG A 653 2.15 23.30 21.78
CA ARG A 653 1.87 21.85 21.86
C ARG A 653 0.46 21.48 21.39
N MET A 654 -0.54 22.31 21.68
CA MET A 654 -1.92 22.10 21.23
C MET A 654 -2.03 22.24 19.71
N MET A 655 -1.30 23.20 19.11
CA MET A 655 -1.27 23.40 17.66
C MET A 655 -0.52 22.28 16.93
N ASP A 656 0.58 21.78 17.49
CA ASP A 656 1.28 20.58 17.00
C ASP A 656 0.40 19.33 17.09
N LYS A 657 -0.35 19.17 18.18
CA LYS A 657 -1.28 18.05 18.37
C LYS A 657 -2.45 18.12 17.38
N MET A 658 -2.98 19.33 17.10
CA MET A 658 -3.98 19.57 16.03
C MET A 658 -3.45 19.28 14.62
N SER A 659 -2.15 19.46 14.36
CA SER A 659 -1.54 19.17 13.05
C SER A 659 -1.04 17.73 12.89
N GLY A 660 -1.11 16.91 13.95
CA GLY A 660 -0.51 15.59 13.99
C GLY A 660 1.03 15.63 13.90
N GLY A 661 1.65 16.61 14.57
CA GLY A 661 3.10 16.84 14.59
C GLY A 661 3.67 17.37 13.27
N ARG A 662 2.82 17.90 12.38
CA ARG A 662 3.22 18.38 11.05
C ARG A 662 3.42 19.90 11.04
N PRO A 663 4.33 20.45 10.21
CA PRO A 663 4.57 21.90 10.14
C PRO A 663 3.29 22.70 9.85
N HIS A 664 2.74 23.32 10.90
CA HIS A 664 1.54 24.15 10.84
C HIS A 664 1.85 25.62 10.52
N ASN A 665 3.14 25.98 10.47
CA ASN A 665 3.66 27.32 10.21
C ASN A 665 3.12 28.38 11.19
N GLY A 666 2.74 27.98 12.41
CA GLY A 666 2.14 28.87 13.42
C GLY A 666 0.68 29.25 13.19
N CYS A 667 -0.04 28.58 12.29
CA CYS A 667 -1.48 28.80 12.09
C CYS A 667 -2.24 27.48 11.95
N VAL A 668 -3.36 27.35 12.67
CA VAL A 668 -4.31 26.22 12.55
C VAL A 668 -5.73 26.78 12.51
N LEU A 669 -6.55 26.34 11.57
CA LEU A 669 -7.96 26.74 11.45
C LEU A 669 -8.85 25.52 11.65
N GLU A 670 -9.78 25.59 12.59
CA GLU A 670 -10.85 24.61 12.72
C GLU A 670 -12.02 24.98 11.79
N ALA A 671 -12.48 24.02 11.00
CA ALA A 671 -13.56 24.20 10.04
C ALA A 671 -14.38 22.91 9.86
N SER A 672 -15.56 22.99 9.24
CA SER A 672 -16.30 21.81 8.81
C SER A 672 -15.55 21.03 7.72
N PRO A 673 -15.98 19.81 7.35
CA PRO A 673 -15.53 19.17 6.12
C PRO A 673 -15.73 20.07 4.91
N LEU A 674 -14.91 19.86 3.88
CA LEU A 674 -15.02 20.56 2.61
C LEU A 674 -16.10 19.89 1.72
N PRO A 675 -17.00 20.65 1.06
CA PRO A 675 -18.05 20.11 0.21
C PRO A 675 -17.54 19.20 -0.91
N GLN A 676 -18.22 18.07 -1.10
CA GLN A 676 -17.95 17.05 -2.10
C GLN A 676 -19.29 16.49 -2.60
N LEU A 677 -20.06 17.34 -3.29
CA LEU A 677 -21.43 17.05 -3.76
C LEU A 677 -21.49 15.67 -4.45
N PRO A 678 -22.28 14.71 -3.93
CA PRO A 678 -22.22 13.34 -4.40
C PRO A 678 -23.09 13.16 -5.64
N LEU A 679 -22.50 12.65 -6.71
CA LEU A 679 -23.13 12.54 -8.03
C LEU A 679 -23.34 11.09 -8.44
N LYS A 680 -24.48 10.84 -9.09
CA LYS A 680 -24.71 9.68 -9.96
C LYS A 680 -24.32 9.97 -11.40
N ALA A 681 -24.50 11.20 -11.89
CA ALA A 681 -24.20 11.55 -13.29
C ALA A 681 -23.92 13.04 -13.48
N LEU A 682 -23.19 13.37 -14.54
CA LEU A 682 -23.16 14.71 -15.13
C LEU A 682 -24.27 14.80 -16.17
N GLY A 683 -25.12 15.82 -16.07
CA GLY A 683 -26.20 16.11 -17.00
C GLY A 683 -25.76 16.96 -18.20
N PRO A 684 -26.70 17.33 -19.08
CA PRO A 684 -26.44 18.22 -20.20
C PRO A 684 -25.98 19.62 -19.77
N LEU A 685 -25.27 20.29 -20.68
CA LEU A 685 -24.91 21.70 -20.57
C LEU A 685 -26.14 22.58 -20.77
N SER A 686 -26.12 23.77 -20.16
CA SER A 686 -27.12 24.81 -20.38
C SER A 686 -27.07 25.34 -21.81
N GLU A 687 -28.23 25.39 -22.46
CA GLU A 687 -28.44 26.12 -23.73
C GLU A 687 -28.63 27.63 -23.50
N ASP A 688 -28.96 28.04 -22.26
CA ASP A 688 -29.09 29.44 -21.87
C ASP A 688 -27.70 30.07 -21.69
N ALA A 689 -27.27 30.83 -22.70
CA ALA A 689 -26.00 31.57 -22.69
C ALA A 689 -25.89 32.63 -21.59
N THR A 690 -27.01 33.04 -20.96
CA THR A 690 -27.00 33.92 -19.77
C THR A 690 -26.71 33.17 -18.47
N LYS A 691 -26.83 31.83 -18.49
CA LYS A 691 -26.56 30.92 -17.37
C LYS A 691 -25.65 29.76 -17.79
N PRO A 692 -24.37 30.04 -18.11
CA PRO A 692 -23.40 28.99 -18.42
C PRO A 692 -23.21 28.04 -17.23
N GLY A 693 -23.35 26.74 -17.50
CA GLY A 693 -23.32 25.68 -16.50
C GLY A 693 -23.74 24.33 -17.07
N PHE A 694 -23.82 23.32 -16.22
CA PHE A 694 -24.37 22.01 -16.54
C PHE A 694 -25.21 21.47 -15.37
N SER A 695 -26.21 20.65 -15.68
CA SER A 695 -27.00 19.95 -14.67
C SER A 695 -26.26 18.71 -14.14
N VAL A 696 -26.66 18.17 -12.99
CA VAL A 696 -26.09 16.96 -12.38
C VAL A 696 -27.17 16.08 -11.74
N GLU A 697 -27.07 14.75 -11.90
CA GLU A 697 -27.94 13.82 -11.15
C GLU A 697 -27.32 13.60 -9.77
N LEU A 698 -27.95 14.13 -8.72
CA LEU A 698 -27.48 13.95 -7.34
C LEU A 698 -27.66 12.50 -6.87
N ALA A 699 -26.67 12.00 -6.13
CA ALA A 699 -26.80 10.80 -5.33
C ALA A 699 -27.50 11.10 -3.98
N HIS A 700 -27.79 10.06 -3.21
CA HIS A 700 -28.33 10.22 -1.86
C HIS A 700 -27.35 10.98 -0.96
N GLN A 701 -27.90 11.90 -0.16
CA GLN A 701 -27.21 12.67 0.87
C GLN A 701 -27.97 12.48 2.18
N SER A 702 -27.26 12.40 3.31
CA SER A 702 -27.88 12.67 4.61
C SER A 702 -28.26 14.15 4.75
N THR A 703 -29.05 14.52 5.75
CA THR A 703 -29.38 15.92 6.04
C THR A 703 -28.12 16.76 6.29
N GLU A 704 -27.15 16.19 7.01
CA GLU A 704 -25.86 16.82 7.34
C GLU A 704 -24.94 16.90 6.11
N GLU A 705 -24.93 15.88 5.23
CA GLU A 705 -24.24 15.96 3.94
C GLU A 705 -24.86 17.06 3.05
N ALA A 706 -26.19 17.19 3.02
CA ALA A 706 -26.89 18.22 2.26
C ALA A 706 -26.69 19.64 2.83
N GLU A 707 -26.59 19.81 4.15
CA GLU A 707 -26.21 21.10 4.77
C GLU A 707 -24.80 21.56 4.39
N VAL A 708 -23.86 20.61 4.20
CA VAL A 708 -22.47 20.93 3.81
C VAL A 708 -22.34 21.10 2.30
N ASN A 709 -22.91 20.20 1.50
CA ASN A 709 -22.75 20.17 0.05
C ASN A 709 -23.70 21.11 -0.70
N GLY A 710 -24.84 21.45 -0.10
CA GLY A 710 -25.99 22.01 -0.79
C GLY A 710 -26.79 20.94 -1.56
N ALA A 711 -27.90 21.38 -2.13
CA ALA A 711 -28.82 20.56 -2.92
C ALA A 711 -29.02 21.11 -4.36
N SER A 712 -28.06 21.88 -4.88
CA SER A 712 -28.10 22.39 -6.26
C SER A 712 -27.88 21.25 -7.24
N ASP A 713 -28.84 21.04 -8.15
CA ASP A 713 -28.76 20.15 -9.30
C ASP A 713 -28.10 20.81 -10.52
N PHE A 714 -27.66 22.08 -10.39
CA PHE A 714 -26.98 22.84 -11.43
C PHE A 714 -25.62 23.38 -10.95
N ILE A 715 -24.62 23.27 -11.82
CA ILE A 715 -23.24 23.70 -11.60
C ILE A 715 -22.88 24.80 -12.60
N HIS A 716 -22.79 26.04 -12.13
CA HIS A 716 -22.33 27.17 -12.92
C HIS A 716 -20.84 27.06 -13.27
N TYR A 717 -20.45 27.55 -14.45
CA TYR A 717 -19.05 27.75 -14.82
C TYR A 717 -18.84 29.10 -15.51
N GLN A 718 -17.61 29.60 -15.45
CA GLN A 718 -17.13 30.70 -16.29
C GLN A 718 -16.00 30.14 -17.16
N LEU A 719 -16.21 30.15 -18.48
CA LEU A 719 -15.29 29.65 -19.49
C LEU A 719 -15.34 30.58 -20.72
N PRO A 720 -14.27 30.68 -21.53
CA PRO A 720 -14.35 31.27 -22.86
C PRO A 720 -15.43 30.58 -23.71
N GLN A 721 -16.14 31.33 -24.56
CA GLN A 721 -17.34 30.81 -25.27
C GLN A 721 -17.12 29.52 -26.06
N GLU A 722 -15.92 29.34 -26.62
CA GLU A 722 -15.54 28.17 -27.43
C GLU A 722 -15.20 26.92 -26.59
N ARG A 723 -14.90 27.08 -25.29
CA ARG A 723 -14.44 25.99 -24.41
C ARG A 723 -15.61 25.29 -23.70
N LYS A 724 -15.67 23.97 -23.80
CA LYS A 724 -16.56 23.10 -23.00
C LYS A 724 -15.90 22.68 -21.67
N PRO A 725 -16.70 22.30 -20.65
CA PRO A 725 -16.18 21.86 -19.35
C PRO A 725 -15.25 20.65 -19.44
N PHE A 726 -14.20 20.68 -18.61
CA PHE A 726 -13.25 19.59 -18.42
C PHE A 726 -13.25 19.14 -16.96
N ILE A 727 -13.60 17.88 -16.73
CA ILE A 727 -13.68 17.26 -15.41
C ILE A 727 -12.65 16.14 -15.30
N LEU A 728 -12.03 16.04 -14.14
CA LEU A 728 -11.07 14.99 -13.81
C LEU A 728 -11.72 14.00 -12.83
N LEU A 729 -11.80 12.72 -13.19
CA LEU A 729 -12.32 11.65 -12.34
C LEU A 729 -11.17 10.79 -11.79
N LEU A 730 -11.08 10.71 -10.47
CA LEU A 730 -10.02 10.03 -9.73
C LEU A 730 -10.56 8.74 -9.09
N ASP A 731 -10.09 7.60 -9.61
CA ASP A 731 -10.48 6.26 -9.15
C ASP A 731 -9.24 5.48 -8.68
N GLY A 732 -9.19 5.08 -7.41
CA GLY A 732 -8.06 4.33 -6.85
C GLY A 732 -6.88 5.19 -6.38
N ILE A 733 -7.07 6.49 -6.13
CA ILE A 733 -5.99 7.39 -5.68
C ILE A 733 -5.82 7.26 -4.15
N LEU A 734 -5.08 6.23 -3.73
CA LEU A 734 -4.98 5.80 -2.32
C LEU A 734 -4.06 6.66 -1.42
N ASP A 735 -3.15 7.45 -1.99
CA ASP A 735 -2.29 8.35 -1.20
C ASP A 735 -2.87 9.78 -1.11
N PRO A 736 -3.12 10.31 0.11
CA PRO A 736 -3.49 11.71 0.32
C PRO A 736 -2.48 12.72 -0.26
N GLY A 737 -1.18 12.40 -0.30
CA GLY A 737 -0.15 13.27 -0.88
C GLY A 737 -0.37 13.49 -2.38
N ASN A 738 -0.43 12.39 -3.14
CA ASN A 738 -0.79 12.36 -4.56
C ASN A 738 -2.13 13.02 -4.84
N LEU A 739 -3.17 12.74 -4.04
CA LEU A 739 -4.49 13.37 -4.20
C LEU A 739 -4.40 14.90 -4.08
N GLY A 740 -3.73 15.41 -3.05
CA GLY A 740 -3.52 16.85 -2.89
C GLY A 740 -2.70 17.46 -4.03
N ALA A 741 -1.62 16.79 -4.46
CA ALA A 741 -0.81 17.23 -5.59
C ALA A 741 -1.61 17.27 -6.91
N ILE A 742 -2.50 16.30 -7.14
CA ILE A 742 -3.43 16.31 -8.29
C ILE A 742 -4.38 17.51 -8.19
N LEU A 743 -5.03 17.75 -7.05
CA LEU A 743 -5.93 18.89 -6.87
C LEU A 743 -5.23 20.23 -7.13
N ARG A 744 -3.95 20.35 -6.72
CA ARG A 744 -3.12 21.53 -7.00
C ARG A 744 -2.85 21.71 -8.48
N SER A 745 -2.41 20.66 -9.19
CA SER A 745 -2.18 20.69 -10.63
C SER A 745 -3.47 20.99 -11.41
N ALA A 746 -4.58 20.35 -11.04
CA ALA A 746 -5.89 20.55 -11.66
C ALA A 746 -6.37 22.00 -11.54
N ALA A 747 -6.26 22.61 -10.35
CA ALA A 747 -6.62 24.01 -10.14
C ALA A 747 -5.69 24.99 -10.86
N PHE A 748 -4.38 24.74 -10.86
CA PHE A 748 -3.40 25.60 -11.54
C PHE A 748 -3.55 25.58 -13.07
N LEU A 749 -3.86 24.42 -13.65
CA LEU A 749 -4.06 24.26 -15.09
C LEU A 749 -5.44 24.75 -15.56
N GLY A 750 -6.42 24.86 -14.65
CA GLY A 750 -7.77 25.32 -14.97
C GLY A 750 -8.77 24.22 -15.34
N VAL A 751 -8.66 23.04 -14.71
CA VAL A 751 -9.72 22.00 -14.70
C VAL A 751 -10.97 22.56 -14.00
N ASN A 752 -12.17 22.23 -14.49
CA ASN A 752 -13.42 22.83 -13.96
C ASN A 752 -13.90 22.20 -12.65
N ALA A 753 -13.77 20.88 -12.51
CA ALA A 753 -14.12 20.15 -11.30
C ALA A 753 -13.32 18.83 -11.20
N VAL A 754 -13.19 18.30 -9.98
CA VAL A 754 -12.59 16.99 -9.73
C VAL A 754 -13.59 16.09 -9.01
N ALA A 755 -13.90 14.96 -9.63
CA ALA A 755 -14.70 13.90 -9.04
C ALA A 755 -13.79 12.84 -8.39
N ILE A 756 -14.12 12.41 -7.18
CA ILE A 756 -13.32 11.49 -6.35
C ILE A 756 -14.20 10.31 -5.95
N THR A 757 -13.71 9.08 -6.09
CA THR A 757 -14.49 7.89 -5.73
C THR A 757 -14.61 7.70 -4.22
N LYS A 758 -15.84 7.59 -3.69
CA LYS A 758 -16.16 7.56 -2.24
C LYS A 758 -15.61 6.32 -1.51
N HIS A 759 -15.28 5.25 -2.25
CA HIS A 759 -14.87 3.95 -1.68
C HIS A 759 -13.50 3.42 -2.15
N SER A 760 -12.94 3.92 -3.26
CA SER A 760 -11.64 3.45 -3.80
C SER A 760 -10.50 4.48 -3.70
N SER A 761 -10.79 5.76 -3.44
CA SER A 761 -9.78 6.82 -3.30
C SER A 761 -9.62 7.30 -1.86
N ALA A 762 -8.50 7.97 -1.56
CA ALA A 762 -8.27 8.61 -0.28
C ALA A 762 -9.28 9.75 -0.02
N THR A 763 -9.65 9.94 1.24
CA THR A 763 -10.50 11.06 1.66
C THR A 763 -9.70 12.37 1.73
N LEU A 764 -10.41 13.50 1.72
CA LEU A 764 -9.85 14.85 1.91
C LEU A 764 -9.42 15.08 3.38
N THR A 765 -8.41 14.33 3.80
CA THR A 765 -7.72 14.51 5.07
C THR A 765 -6.94 15.84 5.07
N PRO A 766 -6.63 16.41 6.25
CA PRO A 766 -5.73 17.56 6.37
C PRO A 766 -4.36 17.39 5.67
N VAL A 767 -3.91 16.15 5.44
CA VAL A 767 -2.71 15.83 4.64
C VAL A 767 -2.91 16.18 3.17
N ALA A 768 -4.01 15.72 2.56
CA ALA A 768 -4.36 16.05 1.17
C ALA A 768 -4.63 17.55 0.99
N LEU A 769 -5.34 18.16 1.95
CA LEU A 769 -5.61 19.60 1.94
C LEU A 769 -4.31 20.42 2.03
N LYS A 770 -3.32 20.00 2.84
CA LYS A 770 -1.99 20.63 2.88
C LYS A 770 -1.21 20.44 1.57
N ALA A 771 -1.23 19.24 0.99
CA ALA A 771 -0.57 18.96 -0.28
C ALA A 771 -1.19 19.75 -1.46
N SER A 772 -2.49 20.06 -1.40
CA SER A 772 -3.18 20.93 -2.36
C SER A 772 -2.70 22.39 -2.35
N ALA A 773 -1.99 22.81 -1.29
CA ALA A 773 -1.57 24.18 -1.03
C ALA A 773 -2.74 25.20 -1.06
N GLY A 774 -3.97 24.76 -0.75
CA GLY A 774 -5.18 25.58 -0.75
C GLY A 774 -6.04 25.47 -2.01
N ALA A 775 -5.56 24.77 -3.06
CA ALA A 775 -6.32 24.54 -4.29
C ALA A 775 -7.67 23.84 -4.06
N SER A 776 -7.74 22.95 -3.06
CA SER A 776 -8.98 22.29 -2.64
C SER A 776 -10.08 23.28 -2.25
N GLU A 777 -9.75 24.37 -1.57
CA GLU A 777 -10.73 25.36 -1.11
C GLU A 777 -11.36 26.15 -2.27
N VAL A 778 -10.75 26.12 -3.46
CA VAL A 778 -11.21 26.81 -4.68
C VAL A 778 -11.91 25.87 -5.65
N MET A 779 -11.39 24.65 -5.82
CA MET A 779 -11.85 23.66 -6.80
C MET A 779 -13.27 23.14 -6.47
N THR A 780 -14.12 22.99 -7.50
CA THR A 780 -15.39 22.26 -7.38
C THR A 780 -15.09 20.76 -7.25
N LEU A 781 -15.59 20.13 -6.18
CA LEU A 781 -15.31 18.73 -5.87
C LEU A 781 -16.62 17.93 -5.84
N PHE A 782 -16.59 16.75 -6.44
CA PHE A 782 -17.68 15.79 -6.45
C PHE A 782 -17.25 14.48 -5.80
N SER A 783 -18.19 13.76 -5.19
CA SER A 783 -17.96 12.37 -4.77
C SER A 783 -18.79 11.39 -5.60
N VAL A 784 -18.21 10.23 -5.95
CA VAL A 784 -18.84 9.24 -6.84
C VAL A 784 -18.79 7.86 -6.18
N SER A 785 -19.93 7.20 -6.03
CA SER A 785 -20.00 5.86 -5.41
C SER A 785 -19.74 4.71 -6.40
N SER A 786 -20.11 4.89 -7.68
CA SER A 786 -19.90 3.91 -8.76
C SER A 786 -19.33 4.57 -10.00
N THR A 787 -18.04 4.34 -10.27
CA THR A 787 -17.33 4.92 -11.43
C THR A 787 -17.99 4.52 -12.76
N VAL A 788 -18.51 3.30 -12.86
CA VAL A 788 -19.09 2.76 -14.10
C VAL A 788 -20.43 3.43 -14.41
N ASP A 789 -21.40 3.35 -13.49
CA ASP A 789 -22.74 3.96 -13.63
C ASP A 789 -22.64 5.47 -13.89
N PHE A 790 -21.71 6.15 -13.21
CA PHE A 790 -21.41 7.57 -13.44
C PHE A 790 -20.93 7.89 -14.85
N LEU A 791 -20.01 7.09 -15.40
CA LEU A 791 -19.51 7.31 -16.75
C LEU A 791 -20.57 6.98 -17.80
N THR A 792 -21.30 5.87 -17.66
CA THR A 792 -22.35 5.47 -18.60
C THR A 792 -23.44 6.56 -18.72
N ARG A 793 -24.00 7.03 -17.59
CA ARG A 793 -25.03 8.09 -17.59
C ARG A 793 -24.53 9.45 -18.09
N SER A 794 -23.29 9.81 -17.74
CA SER A 794 -22.71 11.08 -18.19
C SER A 794 -22.54 11.10 -19.71
N LYS A 795 -22.24 9.94 -20.33
CA LYS A 795 -22.15 9.80 -21.79
C LYS A 795 -23.50 9.93 -22.48
N GLU A 796 -24.58 9.40 -21.88
CA GLU A 796 -25.95 9.61 -22.37
C GLU A 796 -26.31 11.11 -22.36
N SER A 797 -25.85 11.86 -21.36
CA SER A 797 -25.92 13.32 -21.30
C SER A 797 -24.90 14.07 -22.17
N GLY A 798 -24.17 13.34 -23.04
CA GLY A 798 -23.32 13.90 -24.09
C GLY A 798 -21.84 14.12 -23.74
N TRP A 799 -21.39 13.75 -22.54
CA TRP A 799 -19.98 13.83 -22.16
C TRP A 799 -19.12 12.79 -22.88
N ILE A 800 -17.88 13.14 -23.23
CA ILE A 800 -16.88 12.21 -23.78
C ILE A 800 -15.90 11.78 -22.69
N VAL A 801 -15.60 10.48 -22.63
CA VAL A 801 -14.78 9.88 -21.57
C VAL A 801 -13.44 9.41 -22.11
N TYR A 802 -12.35 9.87 -21.49
CA TYR A 802 -10.97 9.50 -21.82
C TYR A 802 -10.35 8.71 -20.66
N ALA A 803 -9.80 7.53 -20.94
CA ALA A 803 -9.08 6.72 -19.97
C ALA A 803 -7.57 6.96 -20.07
N ALA A 804 -6.93 7.38 -18.97
CA ALA A 804 -5.47 7.43 -18.87
C ALA A 804 -4.89 6.00 -18.78
N VAL A 805 -4.03 5.61 -19.74
CA VAL A 805 -3.44 4.27 -19.80
C VAL A 805 -1.91 4.31 -20.05
N PRO A 806 -1.14 3.30 -19.61
CA PRO A 806 0.30 3.21 -19.90
C PRO A 806 0.60 3.08 -21.40
N SER A 807 1.71 3.68 -21.86
CA SER A 807 2.14 3.68 -23.27
C SER A 807 2.48 2.30 -23.85
N THR A 808 2.55 1.25 -23.04
CA THR A 808 2.95 -0.11 -23.45
C THR A 808 1.82 -0.91 -24.10
N SER A 809 0.59 -0.35 -24.23
CA SER A 809 -0.58 -1.04 -24.78
C SER A 809 -0.62 -1.15 -26.31
N SER A 810 0.40 -1.80 -26.90
CA SER A 810 0.40 -2.24 -28.32
C SER A 810 -0.77 -3.17 -28.69
N ARG A 811 -1.55 -3.65 -27.70
CA ARG A 811 -2.79 -4.40 -27.88
C ARG A 811 -4.01 -3.52 -27.55
N SER A 812 -4.32 -2.56 -28.42
CA SER A 812 -5.64 -1.90 -28.42
C SER A 812 -6.74 -2.97 -28.54
N ARG A 813 -7.81 -2.81 -27.76
CA ARG A 813 -9.03 -3.63 -27.84
C ARG A 813 -10.23 -2.70 -27.98
N GLY A 814 -10.80 -2.64 -29.18
CA GLY A 814 -12.03 -1.89 -29.47
C GLY A 814 -11.84 -0.37 -29.53
N ASN A 815 -11.37 0.22 -28.45
CA ASN A 815 -11.44 1.66 -28.24
C ASN A 815 -10.19 2.35 -28.83
N SER A 816 -10.40 3.55 -29.39
CA SER A 816 -9.36 4.22 -30.17
C SER A 816 -8.31 4.92 -29.28
N HIS A 817 -7.04 4.59 -29.53
CA HIS A 817 -5.91 5.08 -28.73
C HIS A 817 -5.34 6.37 -29.31
N LEU A 818 -5.05 7.34 -28.44
CA LEU A 818 -4.56 8.67 -28.77
C LEU A 818 -3.23 8.97 -28.07
N THR A 819 -2.28 9.53 -28.83
CA THR A 819 -1.09 10.16 -28.26
C THR A 819 -1.42 11.58 -27.79
N LEU A 820 -0.57 12.15 -26.93
CA LEU A 820 -0.71 13.55 -26.49
C LEU A 820 -0.75 14.51 -27.69
N ASP A 821 0.09 14.31 -28.70
CA ASP A 821 0.16 15.16 -29.91
C ASP A 821 -1.17 15.17 -30.68
N ARG A 822 -1.93 14.07 -30.63
CA ARG A 822 -3.30 14.04 -31.18
C ARG A 822 -4.27 14.84 -30.32
N VAL A 823 -4.27 14.63 -29.01
CA VAL A 823 -5.11 15.40 -28.07
C VAL A 823 -4.88 16.91 -28.22
N GLU A 824 -3.61 17.33 -28.26
CA GLU A 824 -3.22 18.73 -28.45
C GLU A 824 -3.66 19.29 -29.81
N SER A 825 -3.62 18.50 -30.89
CA SER A 825 -3.89 19.00 -32.24
C SER A 825 -5.38 19.12 -32.57
N TYR A 826 -6.24 18.16 -32.20
CA TYR A 826 -7.68 18.26 -32.49
C TYR A 826 -8.49 19.06 -31.45
N ASP A 827 -7.99 19.21 -30.22
CA ASP A 827 -8.66 19.86 -29.07
C ASP A 827 -10.05 19.27 -28.72
N PRO A 828 -10.10 18.31 -27.77
CA PRO A 828 -11.36 17.78 -27.25
C PRO A 828 -12.33 18.86 -26.76
N LEU A 829 -11.80 19.88 -26.08
CA LEU A 829 -12.57 20.83 -25.28
C LEU A 829 -13.21 21.93 -26.13
N ALA A 830 -12.75 22.15 -27.35
CA ALA A 830 -13.46 22.95 -28.34
C ALA A 830 -14.78 22.27 -28.78
N THR A 831 -14.85 20.93 -28.76
CA THR A 831 -15.97 20.18 -29.34
C THR A 831 -17.03 19.74 -28.31
N ARG A 832 -16.63 19.10 -27.21
CA ARG A 832 -17.56 18.41 -26.30
C ARG A 832 -17.13 18.48 -24.83
N PRO A 833 -18.09 18.51 -23.89
CA PRO A 833 -17.78 18.38 -22.46
C PRO A 833 -17.10 17.04 -22.19
N THR A 834 -16.06 17.05 -21.36
CA THR A 834 -15.06 15.98 -21.34
C THR A 834 -14.72 15.54 -19.91
N VAL A 835 -14.67 14.22 -19.69
CA VAL A 835 -14.16 13.59 -18.47
C VAL A 835 -12.85 12.86 -18.77
N LEU A 836 -11.76 13.23 -18.09
CA LEU A 836 -10.53 12.43 -18.05
C LEU A 836 -10.54 11.57 -16.78
N VAL A 837 -10.42 10.25 -16.93
CA VAL A 837 -10.38 9.29 -15.83
C VAL A 837 -8.95 8.85 -15.58
N VAL A 838 -8.49 8.96 -14.33
CA VAL A 838 -7.14 8.56 -13.89
C VAL A 838 -7.23 7.50 -12.80
N GLY A 839 -6.45 6.44 -12.97
CA GLY A 839 -6.45 5.25 -12.12
C GLY A 839 -5.36 5.24 -11.04
N SER A 840 -5.32 4.16 -10.27
CA SER A 840 -4.31 3.89 -9.24
C SER A 840 -2.88 3.76 -9.83
N GLU A 841 -1.85 4.08 -9.04
CA GLU A 841 -0.45 3.94 -9.46
C GLU A 841 -0.01 2.49 -9.74
N GLY A 842 -0.65 1.51 -9.10
CA GLY A 842 -0.25 0.10 -9.19
C GLY A 842 -1.02 -0.69 -10.24
N GLU A 843 -2.35 -0.65 -10.20
CA GLU A 843 -3.21 -1.44 -11.10
C GLU A 843 -3.76 -0.62 -12.29
N GLY A 844 -3.57 0.70 -12.27
CA GLY A 844 -4.16 1.62 -13.26
C GLY A 844 -5.67 1.73 -13.07
N LEU A 845 -6.39 1.80 -14.20
CA LEU A 845 -7.86 1.79 -14.27
C LEU A 845 -8.41 0.36 -14.33
N ILE A 846 -9.47 0.09 -13.58
CA ILE A 846 -10.16 -1.21 -13.62
C ILE A 846 -10.78 -1.48 -15.01
N LYS A 847 -10.86 -2.76 -15.38
CA LYS A 847 -11.24 -3.21 -16.73
C LYS A 847 -12.66 -2.82 -17.17
N GLN A 848 -13.55 -2.48 -16.24
CA GLN A 848 -14.90 -1.97 -16.55
C GLN A 848 -14.85 -0.48 -16.90
N VAL A 849 -14.27 0.35 -16.03
CA VAL A 849 -14.07 1.80 -16.28
C VAL A 849 -13.31 2.07 -17.58
N ARG A 850 -12.31 1.24 -17.92
CA ARG A 850 -11.61 1.32 -19.21
C ARG A 850 -12.48 1.00 -20.44
N ARG A 851 -13.58 0.24 -20.30
CA ARG A 851 -14.53 -0.03 -21.39
C ARG A 851 -15.52 1.10 -21.60
N GLU A 852 -15.94 1.77 -20.52
CA GLU A 852 -16.84 2.92 -20.59
C GLU A 852 -16.20 4.14 -21.26
N ALA A 853 -14.87 4.24 -21.25
CA ALA A 853 -14.14 5.31 -21.94
C ALA A 853 -14.22 5.20 -23.47
N ASP A 854 -14.58 6.29 -24.15
CA ASP A 854 -14.60 6.37 -25.63
C ASP A 854 -13.20 6.28 -26.24
N PHE A 855 -12.22 6.85 -25.54
CA PHE A 855 -10.84 6.97 -25.99
C PHE A 855 -9.85 6.55 -24.90
N GLU A 856 -8.72 6.00 -25.32
CA GLU A 856 -7.57 5.73 -24.45
C GLU A 856 -6.47 6.76 -24.74
N VAL A 857 -5.84 7.33 -23.69
CA VAL A 857 -4.77 8.33 -23.83
C VAL A 857 -3.54 7.87 -23.06
N SER A 858 -2.36 7.95 -23.68
CA SER A 858 -1.08 7.64 -23.03
C SER A 858 -0.03 8.73 -23.21
N ILE A 859 0.74 8.99 -22.16
CA ILE A 859 1.98 9.77 -22.21
C ILE A 859 3.07 8.91 -22.88
N PRO A 860 3.68 9.32 -24.00
CA PRO A 860 4.71 8.53 -24.67
C PRO A 860 6.00 8.45 -23.83
N SER A 861 6.62 7.26 -23.78
CA SER A 861 7.98 7.11 -23.24
C SER A 861 9.01 7.44 -24.33
N SER A 862 9.95 8.33 -24.04
CA SER A 862 10.99 8.78 -24.98
C SER A 862 12.24 7.90 -25.00
N SER A 863 12.35 6.90 -24.13
CA SER A 863 13.54 6.04 -24.04
C SER A 863 13.29 4.63 -24.57
N GLY A 864 14.23 4.11 -25.37
CA GLY A 864 14.32 2.67 -25.69
C GLY A 864 14.90 1.83 -24.53
N LEU A 865 15.10 2.44 -23.35
CA LEU A 865 15.70 1.83 -22.16
C LEU A 865 14.61 1.32 -21.19
N VAL A 866 13.54 0.75 -21.74
CA VAL A 866 12.39 0.23 -20.96
C VAL A 866 12.74 -1.12 -20.34
N SER A 867 13.36 -1.08 -19.16
CA SER A 867 13.59 -2.26 -18.30
C SER A 867 13.63 -1.97 -16.79
N VAL A 868 13.46 -0.72 -16.36
CA VAL A 868 13.61 -0.31 -14.94
C VAL A 868 12.46 0.59 -14.44
N VAL A 869 11.80 1.35 -15.31
CA VAL A 869 10.71 2.28 -14.93
C VAL A 869 9.59 2.19 -15.97
N ASP A 870 8.48 1.55 -15.59
CA ASP A 870 7.36 1.23 -16.50
C ASP A 870 6.21 2.27 -16.47
N SER A 871 6.25 3.23 -15.54
CA SER A 871 5.20 4.24 -15.35
C SER A 871 5.71 5.52 -14.66
N LEU A 872 4.89 6.58 -14.69
CA LEU A 872 5.10 7.82 -13.93
C LEU A 872 4.21 7.83 -12.69
N ASN A 873 4.64 8.55 -11.64
CA ASN A 873 3.79 8.89 -10.50
C ASN A 873 2.47 9.54 -10.97
N VAL A 874 1.35 9.18 -10.33
CA VAL A 874 0.02 9.56 -10.83
C VAL A 874 -0.21 11.07 -10.84
N SER A 875 0.36 11.82 -9.90
CA SER A 875 0.19 13.29 -9.87
C SER A 875 0.94 13.98 -11.01
N VAL A 876 2.13 13.47 -11.37
CA VAL A 876 2.91 13.92 -12.53
C VAL A 876 2.21 13.56 -13.84
N ALA A 877 1.73 12.31 -13.96
CA ALA A 877 1.01 11.85 -15.15
C ALA A 877 -0.28 12.67 -15.37
N THR A 878 -1.04 12.92 -14.30
CA THR A 878 -2.25 13.75 -14.36
C THR A 878 -1.94 15.18 -14.77
N GLY A 879 -0.87 15.79 -14.24
CA GLY A 879 -0.45 17.13 -14.64
C GLY A 879 -0.10 17.24 -16.13
N ILE A 880 0.65 16.27 -16.67
CA ILE A 880 1.00 16.21 -18.10
C ILE A 880 -0.26 16.04 -18.96
N LEU A 881 -1.17 15.12 -18.60
CA LEU A 881 -2.42 14.90 -19.32
C LEU A 881 -3.31 16.15 -19.30
N CYS A 882 -3.60 16.71 -18.13
CA CYS A 882 -4.40 17.94 -18.03
C CYS A 882 -3.76 19.10 -18.81
N SER A 883 -2.43 19.23 -18.81
CA SER A 883 -1.75 20.26 -19.60
C SER A 883 -1.93 20.05 -21.11
N ALA A 884 -1.91 18.82 -21.61
CA ALA A 884 -2.15 18.52 -23.03
C ALA A 884 -3.60 18.82 -23.46
N PHE A 885 -4.59 18.50 -22.62
CA PHE A 885 -6.01 18.82 -22.86
C PHE A 885 -6.30 20.33 -22.82
N LEU A 886 -5.47 21.14 -22.15
CA LEU A 886 -5.72 22.58 -21.92
C LEU A 886 -4.79 23.51 -22.74
N LYS A 887 -3.78 22.95 -23.43
CA LYS A 887 -2.64 23.67 -24.04
C LYS A 887 -3.00 24.84 -24.96
N LYS A 888 -3.96 24.65 -25.89
CA LYS A 888 -4.34 25.69 -26.87
C LYS A 888 -4.89 26.97 -26.22
N GLN A 889 -5.38 26.87 -24.98
CA GLN A 889 -5.98 27.99 -24.26
C GLN A 889 -4.92 29.00 -23.80
N TRP A 890 -3.65 28.59 -23.70
CA TRP A 890 -2.53 29.49 -23.41
C TRP A 890 -1.98 30.17 -24.67
N THR A 891 -2.13 29.56 -25.86
CA THR A 891 -1.72 30.18 -27.13
C THR A 891 -2.68 31.24 -27.66
N GLY A 892 -3.90 31.35 -27.09
CA GLY A 892 -4.83 32.45 -27.35
C GLY A 892 -4.73 33.62 -26.37
N LEU A 893 -3.85 33.51 -25.36
CA LEU A 893 -3.55 34.59 -24.41
C LEU A 893 -2.29 35.32 -24.89
N GLU A 894 -2.44 36.19 -25.90
CA GLU A 894 -1.44 37.23 -26.11
C GLU A 894 -1.36 38.08 -24.83
N ILE A 895 -0.15 38.25 -24.31
CA ILE A 895 0.08 39.15 -23.19
C ILE A 895 0.06 40.57 -23.77
N GLU A 896 -1.10 41.22 -23.73
CA GLU A 896 -1.14 42.67 -23.87
C GLU A 896 -0.29 43.28 -22.75
N GLU A 897 0.91 43.76 -23.10
CA GLU A 897 1.69 44.65 -22.24
C GLU A 897 1.02 46.03 -22.19
N SER A 898 -0.18 46.07 -21.60
CA SER A 898 -0.88 47.29 -21.19
C SER A 898 -0.13 47.89 -20.00
N ALA A 899 1.07 48.40 -20.24
CA ALA A 899 1.86 49.12 -19.27
C ALA A 899 1.01 50.26 -18.70
N PRO A 900 0.78 50.32 -17.37
CA PRO A 900 -0.10 51.32 -16.80
C PRO A 900 0.48 52.70 -17.06
N LYS A 901 -0.29 53.54 -17.76
CA LYS A 901 0.02 54.97 -17.83
C LYS A 901 0.08 55.50 -16.40
N LYS A 902 1.15 56.23 -16.10
CA LYS A 902 1.09 57.20 -15.00
C LYS A 902 0.06 58.27 -15.40
N GLU A 903 -1.01 58.35 -14.63
CA GLU A 903 -1.69 59.61 -14.40
C GLU A 903 -1.25 60.03 -12.99
N ASP A 904 -0.64 61.21 -12.89
CA ASP A 904 -0.16 61.75 -11.62
C ASP A 904 -1.34 62.47 -10.91
N ASP A 905 -1.72 62.00 -9.72
CA ASP A 905 -2.60 62.72 -8.80
C ASP A 905 -2.01 62.66 -7.38
N ASP A 906 -1.23 63.70 -7.04
CA ASP A 906 -0.68 63.94 -5.71
C ASP A 906 -1.74 64.55 -4.80
N SER A 907 -2.58 63.72 -4.15
CA SER A 907 -3.45 64.19 -3.07
C SER A 907 -3.76 63.13 -1.98
N ALA A 908 -3.83 63.58 -0.72
CA ALA A 908 -4.18 62.80 0.50
C ALA A 908 -3.30 61.55 0.79
N LEU A 909 -2.05 61.63 1.25
CA LEU A 909 -1.55 62.15 2.55
C LEU A 909 -2.04 61.41 3.83
N TRP A 910 -1.20 60.46 4.28
CA TRP A 910 -1.01 59.85 5.62
C TRP A 910 -2.15 59.01 6.24
#